data_AF-A0AAD7BV89-F1
#
_entry.id   AF-A0AAD7BV89-F1
#
_cell.length_a   1.000
_cell.length_b   1.000
_cell.length_c   1.000
_cell.angle_alpha   90.00
_cell.angle_beta   90.00
_cell.angle_gamma   90.00
#
_symmetry.space_group_name_H-M   'P 1'
#
loop_
_entity.id
_entity.type
_entity.pdbx_description
1 polymer ?
#
loop_
_entity_poly.entity_id
_entity_poly.type
_entity_poly.pdbx_seq_one_letter_code
_entity_poly.pdbx_strand_id
1 'polypeptide(L)'
;MSIRVLLLGGGGREHALAWKLAQSPLVDRIFVCPGNGGTDQLPKTANLSLSPSDFPALVAFAVENQLNLVVPGPEQPLVDGVETHFRKVGIPVFGPSALAARMEGSKAFSKAFMARNSIPTAKYQVFSSSQFEEAVTYVKTCGHSVVLKASGLAAGKGVLIPETTEEAIQGLREIMVDNIFGSAGAEVVVEELLTGPEISVLAFCDGYSIFPLPAAQDHKRIGEGDVGPNTGGMGAYAPAPVATPAVMQQILTESLRPTIDGMRQEGFPFVGMLFTGFMLTPAGPKVLEYNVRFGDPETEALMLLLDDNTDLAAVLLACAEHRLDSVQISIRSGYAVSVVLASEGYPGSYPKGKKITVKDVPSNAVVFHAGTIKSNDEILTAGGRVIVVSAHAPTLQEALDAAYASVDQVSFEGKTYRRDIAHRALNAANQPTGLTYAQAGVSVDAGNSLVETIKPYVRSTRRPGADGEIGGFGGVFDLKAAGYIDPVLVSGTDGVGTKLRVAVDFGVHDSVGIDLVAMSVNDLLVQGAEPLYFLDYYGCSKLDVAVASQVVKGIAEGCRQAGCALIGGETAEMPGMYQDDDYDLAGFAVGAVERHSILPKPNIMAGDVLLGVASSGLHSNGFSLVRKIVPLSGLSYASPCPWDAQRTLGHALLEPTQIYIKQILPAAKAGLLKGMSHITGGGFIENIPRVLPPGLGCYVDAAAWSLPPVFRFLMQHGHVAPLEMARTFNCGVGMVCIVSHKDVEVAIDALQRSGQAKVYKIGEVVDTPGVQMRNLEGWSS
;
A
#
# COMPACT_ATOMS: atom_id res chain seq x y z
N MET A 1 10.84 -10.37 -28.35
CA MET A 1 11.74 -11.52 -28.59
C MET A 1 11.49 -12.52 -27.48
N SER A 2 11.61 -13.83 -27.75
CA SER A 2 11.54 -14.84 -26.69
C SER A 2 12.80 -14.79 -25.81
N ILE A 3 12.63 -15.05 -24.51
CA ILE A 3 13.71 -15.04 -23.53
C ILE A 3 14.43 -16.39 -23.56
N ARG A 4 15.77 -16.36 -23.65
CA ARG A 4 16.65 -17.52 -23.56
C ARG A 4 17.64 -17.30 -22.42
N VAL A 5 17.54 -18.14 -21.41
CA VAL A 5 18.19 -17.91 -20.11
C VAL A 5 19.44 -18.77 -19.95
N LEU A 6 20.51 -18.19 -19.40
CA LEU A 6 21.63 -18.93 -18.80
C LEU A 6 21.51 -18.84 -17.27
N LEU A 7 21.22 -19.95 -16.61
CA LEU A 7 21.17 -20.07 -15.15
C LEU A 7 22.47 -20.70 -14.65
N LEU A 8 23.22 -20.01 -13.81
CA LEU A 8 24.48 -20.53 -13.26
C LEU A 8 24.24 -21.14 -11.87
N GLY A 9 24.73 -22.36 -11.66
CA GLY A 9 24.62 -23.12 -10.43
C GLY A 9 24.06 -24.53 -10.64
N GLY A 10 23.79 -25.22 -9.55
CA GLY A 10 23.38 -26.62 -9.53
C GLY A 10 22.76 -27.06 -8.19
N GLY A 11 22.38 -26.12 -7.32
CA GLY A 11 21.68 -26.36 -6.06
C GLY A 11 20.15 -26.46 -6.21
N GLY A 12 19.47 -26.55 -5.07
CA GLY A 12 18.01 -26.61 -5.01
C GLY A 12 17.36 -25.31 -5.47
N ARG A 13 17.97 -24.18 -5.08
CA ARG A 13 17.62 -22.85 -5.55
C ARG A 13 17.62 -22.73 -7.06
N GLU A 14 18.67 -23.20 -7.75
CA GLU A 14 18.70 -23.15 -9.21
C GLU A 14 17.64 -24.06 -9.85
N HIS A 15 17.34 -25.21 -9.24
CA HIS A 15 16.21 -26.02 -9.68
C HIS A 15 14.88 -25.26 -9.53
N ALA A 16 14.63 -24.63 -8.38
CA ALA A 16 13.40 -23.85 -8.16
C ALA A 16 13.26 -22.66 -9.14
N LEU A 17 14.36 -21.96 -9.43
CA LEU A 17 14.39 -20.90 -10.44
C LEU A 17 14.10 -21.45 -11.84
N ALA A 18 14.76 -22.55 -12.25
CA ALA A 18 14.51 -23.19 -13.54
C ALA A 18 13.05 -23.67 -13.66
N TRP A 19 12.50 -24.24 -12.58
CA TRP A 19 11.12 -24.70 -12.51
C TRP A 19 10.11 -23.57 -12.70
N LYS A 20 10.30 -22.43 -12.03
CA LYS A 20 9.39 -21.28 -12.17
C LYS A 20 9.58 -20.57 -13.53
N LEU A 21 10.82 -20.44 -14.01
CA LEU A 21 11.10 -19.87 -15.34
C LEU A 21 10.51 -20.71 -16.48
N ALA A 22 10.51 -22.05 -16.36
CA ALA A 22 9.96 -22.92 -17.39
C ALA A 22 8.45 -22.71 -17.63
N GLN A 23 7.73 -22.22 -16.63
CA GLN A 23 6.30 -21.92 -16.69
C GLN A 23 6.00 -20.64 -17.48
N SER A 24 6.97 -19.73 -17.61
CA SER A 24 6.77 -18.47 -18.34
C SER A 24 6.52 -18.72 -19.83
N PRO A 25 5.47 -18.13 -20.43
CA PRO A 25 5.28 -18.16 -21.88
C PRO A 25 6.33 -17.34 -22.64
N LEU A 26 7.04 -16.43 -21.98
CA LEU A 26 8.10 -15.62 -22.58
C LEU A 26 9.39 -16.40 -22.78
N VAL A 27 9.60 -17.48 -22.01
CA VAL A 27 10.82 -18.28 -22.04
C VAL A 27 10.75 -19.36 -23.14
N ASP A 28 11.73 -19.34 -24.04
CA ASP A 28 11.96 -20.35 -25.07
C ASP A 28 12.84 -21.50 -24.55
N ARG A 29 14.00 -21.16 -23.97
CA ARG A 29 15.00 -22.15 -23.52
C ARG A 29 15.73 -21.66 -22.27
N ILE A 30 16.08 -22.60 -21.39
CA ILE A 30 16.86 -22.36 -20.18
C ILE A 30 18.07 -23.30 -20.21
N PHE A 31 19.27 -22.75 -20.21
CA PHE A 31 20.50 -23.53 -20.06
C PHE A 31 21.00 -23.41 -18.63
N VAL A 32 21.24 -24.53 -17.95
CA VAL A 32 21.69 -24.54 -16.55
C VAL A 32 23.14 -25.02 -16.49
N CYS A 33 24.04 -24.25 -15.85
CA CYS A 33 25.47 -24.54 -15.83
C CYS A 33 26.02 -24.65 -14.40
N PRO A 34 26.47 -25.83 -13.92
CA PRO A 34 26.38 -27.13 -14.61
C PRO A 34 25.00 -27.80 -14.51
N GLY A 35 24.10 -27.27 -13.66
CA GLY A 35 22.85 -27.93 -13.30
C GLY A 35 23.07 -29.14 -12.37
N ASN A 36 22.01 -29.93 -12.20
CA ASN A 36 22.00 -31.15 -11.40
C ASN A 36 21.12 -32.24 -12.01
N GLY A 37 20.97 -33.38 -11.33
CA GLY A 37 20.19 -34.52 -11.82
C GLY A 37 18.72 -34.24 -12.10
N GLY A 38 18.14 -33.16 -11.55
CA GLY A 38 16.74 -32.80 -11.74
C GLY A 38 16.51 -31.66 -12.74
N THR A 39 17.44 -30.72 -12.89
CA THR A 39 17.25 -29.55 -13.75
C THR A 39 17.05 -29.92 -15.22
N ASP A 40 17.69 -31.00 -15.70
CA ASP A 40 17.57 -31.49 -17.08
C ASP A 40 16.24 -32.22 -17.36
N GLN A 41 15.41 -32.46 -16.33
CA GLN A 41 14.11 -33.12 -16.45
C GLN A 41 12.94 -32.14 -16.61
N LEU A 42 13.20 -30.84 -16.39
CA LEU A 42 12.18 -29.81 -16.50
C LEU A 42 11.87 -29.48 -17.98
N PRO A 43 10.68 -28.95 -18.28
CA PRO A 43 10.40 -28.40 -19.59
C PRO A 43 11.36 -27.25 -19.93
N LYS A 44 11.74 -27.15 -21.21
CA LYS A 44 12.58 -26.06 -21.76
C LYS A 44 14.02 -25.99 -21.22
N THR A 45 14.45 -26.89 -20.36
CA THR A 45 15.80 -26.85 -19.77
C THR A 45 16.81 -27.72 -20.53
N ALA A 46 18.10 -27.42 -20.36
CA ALA A 46 19.22 -28.30 -20.67
C ALA A 46 20.41 -27.99 -19.78
N ASN A 47 21.06 -29.02 -19.23
CA ASN A 47 22.32 -28.83 -18.49
C ASN A 47 23.53 -28.63 -19.41
N LEU A 48 24.51 -27.85 -18.96
CA LEU A 48 25.76 -27.59 -19.67
C LEU A 48 26.95 -28.24 -18.95
N SER A 49 27.84 -28.87 -19.71
CA SER A 49 29.12 -29.42 -19.21
C SER A 49 30.26 -28.39 -19.25
N LEU A 50 29.95 -27.11 -19.08
CA LEU A 50 30.95 -26.05 -18.99
C LEU A 50 31.33 -25.80 -17.52
N SER A 51 32.53 -25.26 -17.30
CA SER A 51 32.90 -24.78 -15.97
C SER A 51 32.11 -23.52 -15.62
N PRO A 52 31.46 -23.43 -14.44
CA PRO A 52 30.75 -22.23 -14.03
C PRO A 52 31.67 -21.03 -13.77
N SER A 53 32.98 -21.24 -13.66
CA SER A 53 33.99 -20.19 -13.50
C SER A 53 34.67 -19.77 -14.81
N ASP A 54 34.39 -20.44 -15.94
CA ASP A 54 34.97 -20.11 -17.24
C ASP A 54 34.07 -19.09 -17.97
N PHE A 55 34.13 -17.83 -17.53
CA PHE A 55 33.32 -16.77 -18.13
C PHE A 55 33.56 -16.56 -19.63
N PRO A 56 34.80 -16.62 -20.17
CA PRO A 56 35.00 -16.58 -21.62
C PRO A 56 34.23 -17.66 -22.37
N ALA A 57 34.27 -18.92 -21.91
CA ALA A 57 33.51 -20.00 -22.54
C ALA A 57 31.99 -19.80 -22.41
N LEU A 58 31.51 -19.34 -21.24
CA LEU A 58 30.09 -19.07 -21.01
C LEU A 58 29.57 -17.93 -21.90
N VAL A 59 30.35 -16.86 -22.08
CA VAL A 59 30.01 -15.74 -22.97
C VAL A 59 29.97 -16.20 -24.43
N ALA A 60 30.96 -16.99 -24.86
CA ALA A 60 30.99 -17.54 -26.22
C ALA A 60 29.76 -18.42 -26.49
N PHE A 61 29.44 -19.33 -25.56
CA PHE A 61 28.24 -20.16 -25.64
C PHE A 61 26.97 -19.31 -25.69
N ALA A 62 26.88 -18.28 -24.86
CA ALA A 62 25.70 -17.42 -24.79
C ALA A 62 25.45 -16.62 -26.07
N VAL A 63 26.50 -16.11 -26.71
CA VAL A 63 26.41 -15.43 -28.00
C VAL A 63 26.00 -16.40 -29.10
N GLU A 64 26.64 -17.57 -29.17
CA GLU A 64 26.32 -18.62 -30.16
C GLU A 64 24.86 -19.08 -30.05
N ASN A 65 24.36 -19.20 -28.82
CA ASN A 65 23.01 -19.66 -28.52
C ASN A 65 22.02 -18.51 -28.31
N GLN A 66 22.34 -17.27 -28.69
CA GLN A 66 21.43 -16.11 -28.61
C GLN A 66 20.76 -15.95 -27.24
N LEU A 67 21.51 -16.17 -26.17
CA LEU A 67 21.00 -15.97 -24.81
C LEU A 67 20.88 -14.48 -24.54
N ASN A 68 19.79 -14.10 -23.88
CA ASN A 68 19.44 -12.69 -23.65
C ASN A 68 19.06 -12.43 -22.19
N LEU A 69 19.35 -13.36 -21.28
CA LEU A 69 19.30 -13.16 -19.84
C LEU A 69 20.25 -14.14 -19.14
N VAL A 70 21.09 -13.65 -18.23
CA VAL A 70 21.91 -14.49 -17.34
C VAL A 70 21.42 -14.34 -15.91
N VAL A 71 21.30 -15.45 -15.19
CA VAL A 71 20.86 -15.50 -13.80
C VAL A 71 21.90 -16.29 -12.99
N PRO A 72 22.83 -15.61 -12.29
CA PRO A 72 23.74 -16.27 -11.37
C PRO A 72 22.99 -16.68 -10.09
N GLY A 73 22.95 -17.97 -9.80
CA GLY A 73 22.36 -18.50 -8.56
C GLY A 73 23.27 -18.36 -7.33
N PRO A 74 24.52 -18.87 -7.37
CA PRO A 74 25.46 -18.76 -6.25
C PRO A 74 26.18 -17.41 -6.21
N GLU A 75 26.79 -17.14 -5.06
CA GLU A 75 27.50 -15.91 -4.74
C GLU A 75 28.84 -15.77 -5.49
N GLN A 76 29.55 -16.88 -5.71
CA GLN A 76 30.92 -16.84 -6.25
C GLN A 76 31.00 -16.19 -7.65
N PRO A 77 30.15 -16.53 -8.64
CA PRO A 77 30.16 -15.86 -9.94
C PRO A 77 29.91 -14.34 -9.86
N LEU A 78 29.11 -13.88 -8.89
CA LEU A 78 28.83 -12.46 -8.69
C LEU A 78 30.07 -11.72 -8.20
N VAL A 79 30.77 -12.30 -7.22
CA VAL A 79 32.02 -11.76 -6.68
C VAL A 79 33.13 -11.76 -7.74
N ASP A 80 33.20 -12.80 -8.56
CA ASP A 80 34.17 -12.92 -9.66
C ASP A 80 33.83 -12.00 -10.85
N GLY A 81 32.67 -11.34 -10.84
CA GLY A 81 32.29 -10.32 -11.81
C GLY A 81 31.72 -10.86 -13.11
N VAL A 82 30.90 -11.91 -13.04
CA VAL A 82 30.14 -12.46 -14.18
C VAL A 82 29.35 -11.36 -14.92
N GLU A 83 28.74 -10.44 -14.18
CA GLU A 83 27.98 -9.29 -14.68
C GLU A 83 28.82 -8.48 -15.70
N THR A 84 30.04 -8.10 -15.32
CA THR A 84 30.97 -7.34 -16.17
C THR A 84 31.31 -8.07 -17.48
N HIS A 85 31.37 -9.41 -17.47
CA HIS A 85 31.73 -10.20 -18.64
C HIS A 85 30.60 -10.21 -19.68
N PHE A 86 29.36 -10.40 -19.23
CA PHE A 86 28.19 -10.43 -20.10
C PHE A 86 27.74 -9.04 -20.55
N ARG A 87 27.89 -8.02 -19.71
CA ARG A 87 27.61 -6.61 -20.07
C ARG A 87 28.42 -6.18 -21.30
N LYS A 88 29.69 -6.62 -21.44
CA LYS A 88 30.56 -6.30 -22.58
C LYS A 88 30.01 -6.75 -23.94
N VAL A 89 29.17 -7.79 -23.95
CA VAL A 89 28.53 -8.33 -25.16
C VAL A 89 27.04 -7.97 -25.25
N GLY A 90 26.55 -7.09 -24.35
CA GLY A 90 25.17 -6.60 -24.37
C GLY A 90 24.12 -7.60 -23.86
N ILE A 91 24.52 -8.64 -23.12
CA ILE A 91 23.58 -9.60 -22.52
C ILE A 91 23.28 -9.15 -21.08
N PRO A 92 22.01 -8.91 -20.71
CA PRO A 92 21.65 -8.48 -19.37
C PRO A 92 21.83 -9.60 -18.34
N VAL A 93 22.23 -9.23 -17.12
CA VAL A 93 22.45 -10.15 -16.01
C VAL A 93 21.57 -9.73 -14.83
N PHE A 94 20.73 -10.64 -14.35
CA PHE A 94 20.04 -10.49 -13.07
C PHE A 94 21.02 -10.82 -11.95
N GLY A 95 21.83 -9.84 -11.57
CA GLY A 95 22.83 -9.99 -10.52
C GLY A 95 23.67 -8.73 -10.37
N PRO A 96 24.22 -8.47 -9.17
CA PRO A 96 24.97 -7.26 -8.91
C PRO A 96 26.29 -7.24 -9.68
N SER A 97 26.84 -6.04 -9.89
CA SER A 97 28.24 -5.88 -10.26
C SER A 97 29.16 -6.45 -9.17
N ALA A 98 30.41 -6.79 -9.51
CA ALA A 98 31.40 -7.27 -8.54
C ALA A 98 31.60 -6.28 -7.37
N LEU A 99 31.48 -4.97 -7.63
CA LEU A 99 31.57 -3.93 -6.61
C LEU A 99 30.40 -3.99 -5.63
N ALA A 100 29.17 -4.12 -6.14
CA ALA A 100 27.98 -4.28 -5.31
C ALA A 100 27.96 -5.64 -4.57
N ALA A 101 28.51 -6.70 -5.18
CA ALA A 101 28.64 -8.03 -4.56
C ALA A 101 29.54 -8.06 -3.32
N ARG A 102 30.38 -7.02 -3.11
CA ARG A 102 31.17 -6.87 -1.88
C ARG A 102 30.31 -6.75 -0.61
N MET A 103 29.02 -6.41 -0.73
CA MET A 103 28.09 -6.40 0.40
C MET A 103 27.98 -7.78 1.08
N GLU A 104 28.07 -8.88 0.31
CA GLU A 104 28.18 -10.25 0.85
C GLU A 104 29.65 -10.64 1.05
N GLY A 105 30.53 -10.26 0.09
CA GLY A 105 31.93 -10.69 0.09
C GLY A 105 32.81 -10.11 1.21
N SER A 106 32.40 -9.01 1.86
CA SER A 106 33.12 -8.39 2.97
C SER A 106 32.18 -7.87 4.04
N LYS A 107 32.13 -8.56 5.19
CA LYS A 107 31.30 -8.13 6.33
C LYS A 107 31.75 -6.78 6.87
N ALA A 108 33.06 -6.52 6.93
CA ALA A 108 33.58 -5.22 7.34
C ALA A 108 33.08 -4.08 6.43
N PHE A 109 33.08 -4.29 5.11
CA PHE A 109 32.52 -3.33 4.15
C PHE A 109 31.03 -3.08 4.38
N SER A 110 30.24 -4.16 4.53
CA SER A 110 28.79 -4.07 4.75
C SER A 110 28.44 -3.31 6.03
N LYS A 111 29.20 -3.52 7.11
CA LYS A 111 29.02 -2.81 8.40
C LYS A 111 29.37 -1.34 8.30
N ALA A 112 30.50 -1.02 7.67
CA ALA A 112 30.85 0.37 7.38
C ALA A 112 29.80 1.04 6.49
N PHE A 113 29.16 0.29 5.57
CA PHE A 113 28.10 0.81 4.71
C PHE A 113 26.83 1.10 5.50
N MET A 114 26.42 0.18 6.37
CA MET A 114 25.27 0.38 7.23
C MET A 114 25.46 1.58 8.17
N ALA A 115 26.65 1.71 8.77
CA ALA A 115 26.95 2.82 9.67
C ALA A 115 26.84 4.18 8.99
N ARG A 116 27.45 4.35 7.81
CA ARG A 116 27.45 5.64 7.10
C ARG A 116 26.11 5.99 6.44
N ASN A 117 25.26 5.00 6.18
CA ASN A 117 23.90 5.18 5.64
C ASN A 117 22.81 5.08 6.72
N SER A 118 23.17 5.09 8.01
CA SER A 118 22.25 5.03 9.15
C SER A 118 21.28 3.83 9.12
N ILE A 119 21.72 2.68 8.60
CA ILE A 119 20.93 1.45 8.57
C ILE A 119 21.06 0.72 9.92
N PRO A 120 19.95 0.36 10.59
CA PRO A 120 19.98 -0.34 11.87
C PRO A 120 20.73 -1.67 11.82
N THR A 121 21.78 -1.82 12.61
CA THR A 121 22.56 -3.06 12.74
C THR A 121 23.16 -3.20 14.15
N ALA A 122 23.77 -4.34 14.45
CA ALA A 122 24.52 -4.56 15.69
C ALA A 122 25.68 -3.57 15.81
N LYS A 123 25.94 -3.04 17.03
CA LYS A 123 27.18 -2.29 17.29
C LYS A 123 28.37 -3.18 16.91
N TYR A 124 29.39 -2.59 16.30
CA TYR A 124 30.52 -3.38 15.82
C TYR A 124 31.82 -2.58 15.88
N GLN A 125 32.93 -3.32 15.85
CA GLN A 125 34.26 -2.80 15.57
C GLN A 125 35.02 -3.81 14.70
N VAL A 126 35.87 -3.31 13.79
CA VAL A 126 36.68 -4.14 12.89
C VAL A 126 38.14 -4.09 13.30
N PHE A 127 38.81 -5.24 13.30
CA PHE A 127 40.23 -5.36 13.61
C PHE A 127 40.94 -6.15 12.51
N SER A 128 42.09 -5.66 12.05
CA SER A 128 43.00 -6.44 11.20
C SER A 128 43.72 -7.51 12.02
N SER A 129 44.25 -8.55 11.37
CA SER A 129 45.03 -9.60 12.05
C SER A 129 46.21 -9.07 12.88
N SER A 130 46.80 -7.93 12.50
CA SER A 130 47.86 -7.26 13.28
C SER A 130 47.38 -6.58 14.57
N GLN A 131 46.08 -6.40 14.77
CA GLN A 131 45.47 -5.69 15.90
C GLN A 131 44.85 -6.65 16.94
N PHE A 132 45.43 -7.85 17.10
CA PHE A 132 44.91 -8.85 18.04
C PHE A 132 44.74 -8.32 19.47
N GLU A 133 45.74 -7.61 20.02
CA GLU A 133 45.67 -7.06 21.38
C GLU A 133 44.59 -5.97 21.54
N GLU A 134 44.34 -5.19 20.48
CA GLU A 134 43.26 -4.19 20.47
C GLU A 134 41.89 -4.89 20.44
N ALA A 135 41.73 -5.96 19.65
CA ALA A 135 40.51 -6.77 19.61
C ALA A 135 40.21 -7.41 20.98
N VAL A 136 41.24 -7.97 21.63
CA VAL A 136 41.14 -8.52 23.00
C VAL A 136 40.74 -7.44 24.00
N THR A 137 41.32 -6.24 23.89
CA THR A 137 40.99 -5.11 24.76
C THR A 137 39.55 -4.66 24.57
N TYR A 138 39.07 -4.59 23.33
CA TYR A 138 37.68 -4.24 23.02
C TYR A 138 36.69 -5.27 23.58
N VAL A 139 36.93 -6.57 23.36
CA VAL A 139 36.08 -7.64 23.93
C VAL A 139 35.98 -7.52 25.46
N LYS A 140 37.09 -7.21 26.15
CA LYS A 140 37.10 -7.01 27.62
C LYS A 140 36.36 -5.76 28.10
N THR A 141 36.19 -4.75 27.25
CA THR A 141 35.73 -3.41 27.67
C THR A 141 34.41 -2.96 27.03
N CYS A 142 33.92 -3.65 25.99
CA CYS A 142 32.74 -3.25 25.22
C CYS A 142 31.40 -3.27 26.00
N GLY A 143 31.35 -3.98 27.14
CA GLY A 143 30.20 -3.96 28.04
C GLY A 143 28.97 -4.73 27.55
N HIS A 144 29.11 -5.58 26.53
CA HIS A 144 28.05 -6.46 26.00
C HIS A 144 28.63 -7.79 25.50
N SER A 145 27.79 -8.82 25.37
CA SER A 145 28.17 -10.08 24.72
C SER A 145 28.51 -9.85 23.25
N VAL A 146 29.45 -10.64 22.72
CA VAL A 146 30.01 -10.44 21.38
C VAL A 146 29.78 -11.62 20.45
N VAL A 147 29.71 -11.34 19.15
CA VAL A 147 29.78 -12.30 18.06
C VAL A 147 31.02 -11.98 17.24
N LEU A 148 31.82 -13.00 16.93
CA LEU A 148 33.02 -12.85 16.10
C LEU A 148 32.72 -13.33 14.69
N LYS A 149 32.94 -12.48 13.69
CA LYS A 149 32.73 -12.83 12.29
C LYS A 149 33.98 -12.59 11.46
N ALA A 150 34.45 -13.60 10.74
CA ALA A 150 35.47 -13.42 9.71
C ALA A 150 34.90 -12.55 8.57
N SER A 151 35.69 -11.57 8.09
CA SER A 151 35.23 -10.57 7.11
C SER A 151 34.92 -11.20 5.75
N GLY A 152 35.76 -12.13 5.28
CA GLY A 152 35.59 -12.75 3.96
C GLY A 152 34.53 -13.88 3.89
N LEU A 153 34.40 -14.46 2.70
CA LEU A 153 33.53 -15.62 2.44
C LEU A 153 34.06 -16.87 3.14
N ALA A 154 33.34 -17.33 4.16
CA ALA A 154 33.68 -18.53 4.94
C ALA A 154 32.58 -19.61 4.90
N ALA A 155 31.76 -19.61 3.84
CA ALA A 155 30.67 -20.56 3.60
C ALA A 155 29.76 -20.81 4.83
N GLY A 156 29.40 -19.72 5.55
CA GLY A 156 28.56 -19.79 6.75
C GLY A 156 29.23 -20.33 8.02
N LYS A 157 30.51 -20.73 7.96
CA LYS A 157 31.27 -21.29 9.10
C LYS A 157 32.12 -20.27 9.86
N GLY A 158 32.26 -19.06 9.32
CA GLY A 158 33.10 -18.00 9.88
C GLY A 158 32.43 -17.13 10.95
N VAL A 159 31.44 -17.66 11.68
CA VAL A 159 30.72 -16.95 12.75
C VAL A 159 30.84 -17.75 14.05
N LEU A 160 31.43 -17.14 15.07
CA LEU A 160 31.56 -17.70 16.42
C LEU A 160 30.71 -16.88 17.39
N ILE A 161 29.93 -17.56 18.23
CA ILE A 161 29.09 -16.95 19.28
C ILE A 161 29.64 -17.42 20.63
N PRO A 162 30.69 -16.77 21.16
CA PRO A 162 31.26 -17.12 22.45
C PRO A 162 30.28 -16.79 23.59
N GLU A 163 30.21 -17.65 24.60
CA GLU A 163 29.39 -17.43 25.80
C GLU A 163 30.17 -16.67 26.89
N THR A 164 31.51 -16.76 26.86
CA THR A 164 32.40 -16.10 27.82
C THR A 164 33.46 -15.22 27.16
N THR A 165 34.02 -14.28 27.93
CA THR A 165 35.12 -13.41 27.48
C THR A 165 36.34 -14.25 27.07
N GLU A 166 36.63 -15.31 27.81
CA GLU A 166 37.73 -16.24 27.54
C GLU A 166 37.54 -16.98 26.21
N GLU A 167 36.33 -17.47 25.96
CA GLU A 167 35.97 -18.09 24.67
C GLU A 167 36.07 -17.08 23.52
N ALA A 168 35.66 -15.83 23.74
CA ALA A 168 35.79 -14.78 22.73
C ALA A 168 37.26 -14.49 22.39
N ILE A 169 38.15 -14.43 23.39
CA ILE A 169 39.60 -14.25 23.17
C ILE A 169 40.19 -15.45 22.43
N GLN A 170 39.76 -16.67 22.75
CA GLN A 170 40.20 -17.87 22.06
C GLN A 170 39.73 -17.88 20.59
N GLY A 171 38.46 -17.53 20.34
CA GLY A 171 37.94 -17.38 18.98
C GLY A 171 38.65 -16.29 18.17
N LEU A 172 39.04 -15.18 18.80
CA LEU A 172 39.88 -14.15 18.16
C LEU A 172 41.24 -14.72 17.76
N ARG A 173 41.87 -15.55 18.61
CA ARG A 173 43.17 -16.17 18.29
C ARG A 173 43.05 -17.11 17.10
N GLU A 174 42.00 -17.94 17.09
CA GLU A 174 41.74 -18.87 15.99
C GLU A 174 41.56 -18.15 14.64
N ILE A 175 40.81 -17.04 14.64
CA ILE A 175 40.56 -16.25 13.44
C ILE A 175 41.80 -15.46 13.01
N MET A 176 42.43 -14.71 13.92
CA MET A 176 43.44 -13.70 13.60
C MET A 176 44.87 -14.21 13.59
N VAL A 177 45.19 -15.24 14.39
CA VAL A 177 46.55 -15.77 14.58
C VAL A 177 46.71 -17.11 13.89
N ASP A 178 45.82 -18.06 14.20
CA ASP A 178 45.88 -19.41 13.66
C ASP A 178 45.37 -19.48 12.20
N ASN A 179 44.73 -18.39 11.75
CA ASN A 179 44.30 -18.15 10.37
C ASN A 179 43.45 -19.31 9.81
N ILE A 180 42.56 -19.87 10.63
CA ILE A 180 41.78 -21.07 10.28
C ILE A 180 40.85 -20.88 9.06
N PHE A 181 40.57 -19.63 8.70
CA PHE A 181 39.74 -19.25 7.55
C PHE A 181 40.54 -18.69 6.37
N GLY A 182 41.88 -18.80 6.39
CA GLY A 182 42.75 -18.29 5.32
C GLY A 182 42.57 -16.78 5.09
N SER A 183 42.61 -16.32 3.83
CA SER A 183 42.47 -14.89 3.51
C SER A 183 41.16 -14.25 3.99
N ALA A 184 40.12 -15.05 4.28
CA ALA A 184 38.87 -14.54 4.84
C ALA A 184 39.01 -14.07 6.30
N GLY A 185 40.05 -14.49 7.02
CA GLY A 185 40.39 -14.10 8.39
C GLY A 185 41.32 -12.89 8.52
N ALA A 186 41.68 -12.23 7.41
CA ALA A 186 42.56 -11.05 7.43
C ALA A 186 42.01 -9.89 8.27
N GLU A 187 40.68 -9.81 8.36
CA GLU A 187 39.95 -8.90 9.25
C GLU A 187 38.86 -9.67 9.99
N VAL A 188 38.64 -9.30 11.25
CA VAL A 188 37.55 -9.79 12.08
C VAL A 188 36.61 -8.64 12.43
N VAL A 189 35.30 -8.91 12.36
CA VAL A 189 34.25 -8.02 12.86
C VAL A 189 33.81 -8.55 14.21
N VAL A 190 33.95 -7.74 15.25
CA VAL A 190 33.43 -8.02 16.60
C VAL A 190 32.13 -7.24 16.75
N GLU A 191 31.02 -7.94 16.91
CA GLU A 191 29.67 -7.35 16.95
C GLU A 191 28.97 -7.60 18.28
N GLU A 192 28.04 -6.73 18.66
CA GLU A 192 27.05 -6.98 19.71
C GLU A 192 26.22 -8.22 19.38
N LEU A 193 26.04 -9.12 20.35
CA LEU A 193 25.10 -10.23 20.24
C LEU A 193 23.67 -9.70 20.28
N LEU A 194 22.97 -9.76 19.15
CA LEU A 194 21.55 -9.43 19.07
C LEU A 194 20.70 -10.65 19.44
N THR A 195 19.59 -10.42 20.12
CA THR A 195 18.62 -11.45 20.50
C THR A 195 17.23 -11.13 19.95
N GLY A 196 16.50 -12.17 19.57
CA GLY A 196 15.18 -12.07 18.97
C GLY A 196 14.90 -13.17 17.95
N PRO A 197 13.72 -13.16 17.31
CA PRO A 197 13.46 -13.97 16.13
C PRO A 197 14.33 -13.52 14.94
N GLU A 198 15.03 -14.46 14.31
CA GLU A 198 15.73 -14.24 13.04
C GLU A 198 14.76 -14.43 11.87
N ILE A 199 14.76 -13.51 10.91
CA ILE A 199 14.01 -13.63 9.65
C ILE A 199 14.91 -13.24 8.48
N SER A 200 14.56 -13.73 7.30
CA SER A 200 15.23 -13.44 6.05
C SER A 200 14.25 -12.76 5.10
N VAL A 201 14.62 -11.58 4.57
CA VAL A 201 13.82 -10.87 3.58
C VAL A 201 14.60 -10.79 2.28
N LEU A 202 14.00 -11.35 1.22
CA LEU A 202 14.54 -11.32 -0.14
C LEU A 202 13.81 -10.22 -0.92
N ALA A 203 14.51 -9.41 -1.69
CA ALA A 203 13.90 -8.35 -2.49
C ALA A 203 14.44 -8.32 -3.92
N PHE A 204 13.53 -8.25 -4.89
CA PHE A 204 13.89 -7.92 -6.27
C PHE A 204 14.30 -6.46 -6.33
N CYS A 205 15.47 -6.21 -6.91
CA CYS A 205 16.05 -4.87 -7.01
C CYS A 205 16.56 -4.61 -8.42
N ASP A 206 16.34 -3.40 -8.90
CA ASP A 206 16.82 -2.92 -10.21
C ASP A 206 17.74 -1.70 -10.08
N GLY A 207 18.18 -1.39 -8.85
CA GLY A 207 18.98 -0.20 -8.53
C GLY A 207 18.17 1.05 -8.20
N TYR A 208 16.84 1.06 -8.40
CA TYR A 208 15.94 2.19 -8.15
C TYR A 208 14.70 1.77 -7.36
N SER A 209 14.04 0.73 -7.86
CA SER A 209 12.84 0.10 -7.35
C SER A 209 13.18 -1.18 -6.57
N ILE A 210 12.34 -1.49 -5.59
CA ILE A 210 12.53 -2.60 -4.65
C ILE A 210 11.18 -3.28 -4.49
N PHE A 211 11.14 -4.60 -4.64
CA PHE A 211 9.98 -5.41 -4.29
C PHE A 211 10.38 -6.49 -3.29
N PRO A 212 10.09 -6.32 -1.98
CA PRO A 212 10.34 -7.34 -0.98
C PRO A 212 9.36 -8.50 -1.12
N LEU A 213 9.89 -9.72 -1.13
CA LEU A 213 9.14 -10.96 -0.99
C LEU A 213 8.72 -11.16 0.48
N PRO A 214 7.71 -12.03 0.74
CA PRO A 214 7.35 -12.38 2.10
C PRO A 214 8.57 -12.85 2.90
N ALA A 215 8.69 -12.40 4.16
CA ALA A 215 9.78 -12.84 5.01
C ALA A 215 9.75 -14.36 5.19
N ALA A 216 10.92 -14.99 5.07
CA ALA A 216 11.10 -16.39 5.38
C ALA A 216 11.80 -16.53 6.74
N GLN A 217 11.64 -17.69 7.38
CA GLN A 217 12.52 -18.09 8.47
C GLN A 217 13.10 -19.46 8.15
N ASP A 218 14.42 -19.57 8.27
CA ASP A 218 15.17 -20.78 8.00
C ASP A 218 15.53 -21.54 9.29
N HIS A 219 15.93 -22.79 9.10
CA HIS A 219 16.37 -23.68 10.17
C HIS A 219 17.81 -24.12 9.89
N LYS A 220 18.78 -23.37 10.41
CA LYS A 220 20.22 -23.61 10.15
C LYS A 220 20.78 -24.86 10.80
N ARG A 221 20.26 -25.29 11.95
CA ARG A 221 20.83 -26.40 12.75
C ARG A 221 20.41 -27.76 12.20
N ILE A 222 21.32 -28.73 12.20
CA ILE A 222 21.10 -30.08 11.64
C ILE A 222 20.04 -30.89 12.42
N GLY A 223 19.97 -30.71 13.73
CA GLY A 223 19.09 -31.48 14.62
C GLY A 223 17.77 -30.78 14.93
N GLU A 224 16.77 -31.60 15.27
CA GLU A 224 15.47 -31.14 15.80
C GLU A 224 15.66 -30.40 17.15
N GLY A 225 14.85 -29.39 17.43
CA GLY A 225 15.03 -28.49 18.58
C GLY A 225 16.18 -27.50 18.42
N ASP A 226 16.62 -27.25 17.18
CA ASP A 226 17.71 -26.34 16.83
C ASP A 226 19.08 -26.70 17.47
N VAL A 227 19.37 -28.00 17.56
CA VAL A 227 20.62 -28.54 18.13
C VAL A 227 21.63 -29.00 17.07
N GLY A 228 22.89 -29.23 17.48
CA GLY A 228 23.96 -29.72 16.61
C GLY A 228 24.61 -28.61 15.76
N PRO A 229 25.54 -28.93 14.85
CA PRO A 229 26.24 -27.93 14.04
C PRO A 229 25.32 -27.12 13.12
N ASN A 230 25.74 -25.88 12.79
CA ASN A 230 25.14 -25.09 11.73
C ASN A 230 25.36 -25.75 10.37
N THR A 231 24.37 -25.62 9.50
CA THR A 231 24.34 -26.11 8.12
C THR A 231 24.09 -24.95 7.16
N GLY A 232 23.94 -25.23 5.86
CA GLY A 232 23.44 -24.24 4.90
C GLY A 232 21.93 -23.95 5.02
N GLY A 233 21.21 -24.66 5.91
CA GLY A 233 19.75 -24.61 6.06
C GLY A 233 19.13 -25.99 5.83
N MET A 234 18.34 -26.46 6.80
CA MET A 234 17.62 -27.74 6.77
C MET A 234 16.15 -27.61 6.36
N GLY A 235 15.68 -26.37 6.19
CA GLY A 235 14.33 -26.04 5.75
C GLY A 235 14.04 -24.58 6.01
N ALA A 236 12.99 -24.08 5.36
CA ALA A 236 12.52 -22.71 5.51
C ALA A 236 11.01 -22.64 5.29
N TYR A 237 10.36 -21.63 5.84
CA TYR A 237 8.94 -21.37 5.61
C TYR A 237 8.68 -19.88 5.42
N ALA A 238 7.64 -19.56 4.64
CA ALA A 238 7.21 -18.19 4.36
C ALA A 238 5.67 -18.14 4.15
N PRO A 239 4.99 -17.02 4.46
CA PRO A 239 5.48 -15.90 5.27
C PRO A 239 5.77 -16.32 6.71
N ALA A 240 6.80 -15.74 7.33
CA ALA A 240 7.09 -15.90 8.75
C ALA A 240 6.09 -15.08 9.59
N PRO A 241 5.26 -15.68 10.48
CA PRO A 241 4.23 -14.93 11.22
C PRO A 241 4.75 -13.80 12.10
N VAL A 242 6.02 -13.90 12.55
CA VAL A 242 6.68 -12.85 13.34
C VAL A 242 6.99 -11.58 12.53
N ALA A 243 7.03 -11.68 11.19
CA ALA A 243 7.21 -10.56 10.28
C ALA A 243 5.85 -9.96 9.92
N THR A 244 5.24 -9.26 10.88
CA THR A 244 3.98 -8.56 10.67
C THR A 244 4.11 -7.50 9.56
N PRO A 245 3.00 -7.04 8.94
CA PRO A 245 3.05 -5.96 7.96
C PRO A 245 3.80 -4.71 8.46
N ALA A 246 3.61 -4.33 9.73
CA ALA A 246 4.33 -3.22 10.35
C ALA A 246 5.85 -3.47 10.42
N VAL A 247 6.27 -4.68 10.77
CA VAL A 247 7.70 -5.07 10.78
C VAL A 247 8.27 -5.04 9.36
N MET A 248 7.53 -5.55 8.37
CA MET A 248 7.95 -5.51 6.97
C MET A 248 8.07 -4.08 6.43
N GLN A 249 7.13 -3.19 6.80
CA GLN A 249 7.19 -1.78 6.41
C GLN A 249 8.37 -1.05 7.06
N GLN A 250 8.67 -1.37 8.32
CA GLN A 250 9.86 -0.85 9.00
C GLN A 250 11.14 -1.35 8.32
N ILE A 251 11.24 -2.64 7.99
CA ILE A 251 12.36 -3.22 7.23
C ILE A 251 12.54 -2.51 5.89
N LEU A 252 11.44 -2.27 5.16
CA LEU A 252 11.50 -1.57 3.88
C LEU A 252 12.03 -0.14 4.04
N THR A 253 11.48 0.62 4.99
CA THR A 253 11.76 2.05 5.16
C THR A 253 13.12 2.32 5.80
N GLU A 254 13.51 1.54 6.80
CA GLU A 254 14.71 1.80 7.61
C GLU A 254 15.93 0.99 7.15
N SER A 255 15.75 -0.06 6.35
CA SER A 255 16.85 -0.94 5.93
C SER A 255 16.96 -1.13 4.43
N LEU A 256 15.93 -1.67 3.76
CA LEU A 256 16.03 -2.02 2.33
C LEU A 256 16.15 -0.78 1.44
N ARG A 257 15.29 0.23 1.65
CA ARG A 257 15.30 1.46 0.86
C ARG A 257 16.59 2.26 1.06
N PRO A 258 17.07 2.52 2.30
CA PRO A 258 18.36 3.18 2.52
C PRO A 258 19.54 2.38 1.95
N THR A 259 19.46 1.05 1.92
CA THR A 259 20.50 0.21 1.30
C THR A 259 20.58 0.47 -0.20
N ILE A 260 19.47 0.34 -0.92
CA ILE A 260 19.47 0.52 -2.37
C ILE A 260 19.80 1.97 -2.74
N ASP A 261 19.25 2.95 -2.01
CA ASP A 261 19.55 4.36 -2.22
C ASP A 261 21.02 4.68 -1.96
N GLY A 262 21.61 4.18 -0.87
CA GLY A 262 23.01 4.37 -0.53
C GLY A 262 23.95 3.74 -1.56
N MET A 263 23.68 2.50 -1.99
CA MET A 263 24.48 1.83 -3.03
C MET A 263 24.45 2.59 -4.37
N ARG A 264 23.29 3.14 -4.73
CA ARG A 264 23.14 4.00 -5.91
C ARG A 264 23.92 5.32 -5.76
N GLN A 265 23.80 5.99 -4.62
CA GLN A 265 24.50 7.25 -4.35
C GLN A 265 26.02 7.09 -4.36
N GLU A 266 26.54 5.96 -3.88
CA GLU A 266 27.97 5.65 -3.88
C GLU A 266 28.49 5.09 -5.23
N GLY A 267 27.64 5.01 -6.26
CA GLY A 267 28.05 4.67 -7.63
C GLY A 267 28.10 3.17 -7.96
N PHE A 268 27.47 2.32 -7.15
CA PHE A 268 27.36 0.87 -7.39
C PHE A 268 25.91 0.38 -7.20
N PRO A 269 24.96 0.82 -8.05
CA PRO A 269 23.55 0.44 -7.92
C PRO A 269 23.38 -1.08 -7.90
N PHE A 270 22.53 -1.56 -6.99
CA PHE A 270 22.30 -2.98 -6.79
C PHE A 270 21.19 -3.50 -7.70
N VAL A 271 21.54 -4.39 -8.62
CA VAL A 271 20.60 -5.13 -9.48
C VAL A 271 20.64 -6.59 -9.06
N GLY A 272 19.49 -7.25 -8.97
CA GLY A 272 19.41 -8.67 -8.64
C GLY A 272 18.53 -8.94 -7.43
N MET A 273 18.86 -10.00 -6.69
CA MET A 273 18.13 -10.41 -5.49
C MET A 273 18.90 -10.00 -4.25
N LEU A 274 18.40 -8.99 -3.53
CA LEU A 274 18.97 -8.59 -2.24
C LEU A 274 18.36 -9.48 -1.15
N PHE A 275 19.14 -10.36 -0.58
CA PHE A 275 18.78 -11.14 0.60
C PHE A 275 19.33 -10.42 1.83
N THR A 276 18.48 -10.10 2.79
CA THR A 276 18.90 -9.47 4.04
C THR A 276 18.41 -10.29 5.22
N GLY A 277 19.35 -10.70 6.08
CA GLY A 277 19.03 -11.34 7.35
C GLY A 277 18.76 -10.27 8.41
N PHE A 278 17.68 -10.44 9.18
CA PHE A 278 17.26 -9.53 10.24
C PHE A 278 17.13 -10.25 11.57
N MET A 279 17.51 -9.56 12.64
CA MET A 279 17.11 -9.90 14.00
C MET A 279 15.99 -8.96 14.45
N LEU A 280 14.85 -9.51 14.83
CA LEU A 280 13.74 -8.74 15.40
C LEU A 280 13.99 -8.51 16.89
N THR A 281 14.66 -7.41 17.22
CA THR A 281 14.98 -7.04 18.60
C THR A 281 13.84 -6.25 19.25
N PRO A 282 13.83 -6.07 20.59
CA PRO A 282 12.88 -5.17 21.25
C PRO A 282 12.94 -3.71 20.76
N ALA A 283 14.07 -3.29 20.17
CA ALA A 283 14.25 -1.96 19.59
C ALA A 283 13.87 -1.87 18.10
N GLY A 284 13.36 -2.97 17.51
CA GLY A 284 13.03 -3.07 16.09
C GLY A 284 13.96 -4.00 15.30
N PRO A 285 13.70 -4.17 13.99
CA PRO A 285 14.50 -5.00 13.10
C PRO A 285 15.91 -4.44 12.93
N LYS A 286 16.92 -5.29 13.09
CA LYS A 286 18.33 -4.94 12.84
C LYS A 286 18.93 -5.89 11.81
N VAL A 287 19.62 -5.33 10.83
CA VAL A 287 20.33 -6.11 9.80
C VAL A 287 21.46 -6.91 10.45
N LEU A 288 21.46 -8.23 10.23
CA LEU A 288 22.53 -9.16 10.63
C LEU A 288 23.62 -9.22 9.56
N GLU A 289 23.21 -9.40 8.31
CA GLU A 289 24.08 -9.55 7.14
C GLU A 289 23.31 -9.37 5.84
N TYR A 290 24.06 -9.07 4.77
CA TYR A 290 23.57 -9.09 3.39
C TYR A 290 24.09 -10.33 2.67
N ASN A 291 23.21 -10.93 1.87
CA ASN A 291 23.55 -11.82 0.79
C ASN A 291 23.03 -11.17 -0.50
N VAL A 292 23.74 -11.33 -1.61
CA VAL A 292 23.46 -10.60 -2.86
C VAL A 292 22.87 -11.50 -3.96
N ARG A 293 22.27 -12.61 -3.51
CA ARG A 293 21.68 -13.65 -4.34
C ARG A 293 20.47 -14.26 -3.64
N PHE A 294 19.77 -15.12 -4.36
CA PHE A 294 18.66 -15.90 -3.82
C PHE A 294 19.10 -16.85 -2.67
N GLY A 295 18.23 -17.02 -1.66
CA GLY A 295 18.43 -17.93 -0.53
C GLY A 295 18.33 -19.40 -0.92
N ASP A 296 18.84 -20.31 -0.10
CA ASP A 296 18.73 -21.76 -0.29
C ASP A 296 18.73 -22.40 1.12
N PRO A 297 17.59 -22.86 1.65
CA PRO A 297 16.39 -23.31 0.91
C PRO A 297 15.22 -22.31 0.82
N GLU A 298 15.41 -21.02 1.10
CA GLU A 298 14.29 -20.05 1.11
C GLU A 298 13.63 -19.88 -0.27
N THR A 299 14.42 -19.95 -1.35
CA THR A 299 13.91 -19.79 -2.72
C THR A 299 12.93 -20.89 -3.08
N GLU A 300 13.21 -22.11 -2.65
CA GLU A 300 12.38 -23.29 -2.86
C GLU A 300 11.01 -23.16 -2.20
N ALA A 301 10.85 -22.36 -1.15
CA ALA A 301 9.54 -22.02 -0.60
C ALA A 301 8.93 -20.80 -1.32
N LEU A 302 9.71 -19.72 -1.50
CA LEU A 302 9.23 -18.46 -2.06
C LEU A 302 8.74 -18.57 -3.51
N MET A 303 9.32 -19.45 -4.32
CA MET A 303 8.86 -19.66 -5.70
C MET A 303 7.44 -20.24 -5.77
N LEU A 304 6.97 -20.96 -4.74
CA LEU A 304 5.59 -21.43 -4.66
C LEU A 304 4.61 -20.32 -4.25
N LEU A 305 5.10 -19.21 -3.69
CA LEU A 305 4.29 -18.06 -3.29
C LEU A 305 4.21 -16.98 -4.38
N LEU A 306 4.98 -17.07 -5.46
CA LEU A 306 4.78 -16.17 -6.60
C LEU A 306 3.46 -16.53 -7.28
N ASP A 307 2.54 -15.56 -7.35
CA ASP A 307 1.24 -15.72 -7.98
C ASP A 307 1.37 -16.11 -9.46
N ASP A 308 0.35 -16.78 -10.00
CA ASP A 308 0.37 -17.25 -11.38
C ASP A 308 0.35 -16.09 -12.39
N ASN A 309 -0.11 -14.90 -11.98
CA ASN A 309 -0.03 -13.68 -12.77
C ASN A 309 1.36 -13.01 -12.75
N THR A 310 2.28 -13.49 -11.90
CA THR A 310 3.65 -12.97 -11.81
C THR A 310 4.58 -13.80 -12.69
N ASP A 311 4.96 -13.26 -13.85
CA ASP A 311 5.96 -13.88 -14.72
C ASP A 311 7.39 -13.60 -14.21
N LEU A 312 8.03 -14.61 -13.61
CA LEU A 312 9.39 -14.49 -13.08
C LEU A 312 10.39 -14.05 -14.16
N ALA A 313 10.28 -14.53 -15.40
CA ALA A 313 11.22 -14.16 -16.45
C ALA A 313 11.10 -12.66 -16.81
N ALA A 314 9.87 -12.14 -16.84
CA ALA A 314 9.63 -10.71 -17.02
C ALA A 314 10.22 -9.87 -15.88
N VAL A 315 10.07 -10.33 -14.63
CA VAL A 315 10.62 -9.67 -13.43
C VAL A 315 12.14 -9.64 -13.47
N LEU A 316 12.80 -10.78 -13.69
CA LEU A 316 14.27 -10.84 -13.72
C LEU A 316 14.85 -9.97 -14.84
N LEU A 317 14.24 -9.98 -16.02
CA LEU A 317 14.65 -9.13 -17.14
C LEU A 317 14.42 -7.64 -16.83
N ALA A 318 13.26 -7.29 -16.27
CA ALA A 318 12.96 -5.90 -15.89
C ALA A 318 13.95 -5.36 -14.84
N CYS A 319 14.35 -6.19 -13.86
CA CYS A 319 15.41 -5.84 -12.93
C CYS A 319 16.74 -5.59 -13.64
N ALA A 320 17.16 -6.53 -14.51
CA ALA A 320 18.41 -6.43 -15.25
C ALA A 320 18.45 -5.22 -16.22
N GLU A 321 17.29 -4.70 -16.61
CA GLU A 321 17.10 -3.54 -17.47
C GLU A 321 16.69 -2.25 -16.72
N HIS A 322 16.76 -2.23 -15.39
CA HIS A 322 16.47 -1.04 -14.56
C HIS A 322 15.03 -0.49 -14.71
N ARG A 323 14.04 -1.38 -14.82
CA ARG A 323 12.62 -1.03 -15.05
C ARG A 323 11.65 -1.93 -14.30
N LEU A 324 11.97 -2.32 -13.06
CA LEU A 324 11.14 -3.20 -12.23
C LEU A 324 9.74 -2.59 -11.96
N ASP A 325 9.62 -1.27 -11.96
CA ASP A 325 8.35 -0.54 -11.88
C ASP A 325 7.43 -0.76 -13.10
N SER A 326 7.94 -1.30 -14.20
CA SER A 326 7.17 -1.62 -15.40
C SER A 326 6.47 -2.99 -15.36
N VAL A 327 6.68 -3.78 -14.30
CA VAL A 327 6.08 -5.11 -14.14
C VAL A 327 5.27 -5.21 -12.86
N GLN A 328 4.16 -5.94 -12.91
CA GLN A 328 3.36 -6.23 -11.74
C GLN A 328 3.85 -7.51 -11.06
N ILE A 329 4.09 -7.43 -9.75
CA ILE A 329 4.47 -8.57 -8.92
C ILE A 329 3.38 -8.77 -7.88
N SER A 330 2.87 -10.00 -7.81
CA SER A 330 1.81 -10.40 -6.89
C SER A 330 2.20 -11.70 -6.20
N ILE A 331 1.83 -11.80 -4.92
CA ILE A 331 2.14 -12.92 -4.05
C ILE A 331 0.85 -13.67 -3.75
N ARG A 332 0.88 -14.98 -3.94
CA ARG A 332 -0.21 -15.90 -3.61
C ARG A 332 -0.44 -15.94 -2.10
N SER A 333 -1.69 -15.95 -1.67
CA SER A 333 -2.06 -16.15 -0.26
C SER A 333 -1.70 -17.55 0.26
N GLY A 334 -1.50 -17.66 1.56
CA GLY A 334 -1.18 -18.91 2.25
C GLY A 334 0.29 -19.01 2.63
N TYR A 335 0.76 -20.22 2.86
CA TYR A 335 2.10 -20.53 3.35
C TYR A 335 2.79 -21.52 2.42
N ALA A 336 4.10 -21.37 2.30
CA ALA A 336 4.98 -22.36 1.68
C ALA A 336 6.04 -22.81 2.68
N VAL A 337 6.30 -24.12 2.69
CA VAL A 337 7.32 -24.75 3.54
C VAL A 337 8.26 -25.54 2.64
N SER A 338 9.55 -25.51 2.94
CA SER A 338 10.60 -26.31 2.32
C SER A 338 11.30 -27.16 3.39
N VAL A 339 11.53 -28.43 3.10
CA VAL A 339 12.22 -29.40 3.96
C VAL A 339 13.40 -29.98 3.19
N VAL A 340 14.60 -29.84 3.73
CA VAL A 340 15.82 -30.37 3.12
C VAL A 340 16.05 -31.80 3.57
N LEU A 341 16.29 -32.68 2.60
CA LEU A 341 16.74 -34.05 2.77
C LEU A 341 18.25 -34.10 2.49
N ALA A 342 19.02 -34.37 3.53
CA ALA A 342 20.48 -34.43 3.48
C ALA A 342 20.99 -35.88 3.49
N SER A 343 22.23 -36.04 3.04
CA SER A 343 22.99 -37.29 3.18
C SER A 343 23.43 -37.48 4.64
N GLU A 344 23.41 -38.72 5.12
CA GLU A 344 23.92 -39.09 6.44
C GLU A 344 25.35 -38.56 6.66
N GLY A 345 25.58 -37.95 7.83
CA GLY A 345 26.87 -37.35 8.18
C GLY A 345 27.02 -35.86 7.83
N TYR A 346 26.14 -35.29 7.01
CA TYR A 346 26.09 -33.83 6.79
C TYR A 346 25.82 -33.08 8.12
N PRO A 347 26.50 -31.95 8.44
CA PRO A 347 27.42 -31.15 7.61
C PRO A 347 28.89 -31.60 7.59
N GLY A 348 29.22 -32.74 8.18
CA GLY A 348 30.54 -33.36 8.16
C GLY A 348 30.81 -34.15 6.87
N SER A 349 31.53 -35.27 6.98
CA SER A 349 31.75 -36.19 5.86
C SER A 349 30.48 -37.00 5.58
N TYR A 350 30.12 -37.14 4.31
CA TYR A 350 28.91 -37.84 3.88
C TYR A 350 29.18 -38.71 2.64
N PRO A 351 28.50 -39.85 2.48
CA PRO A 351 28.63 -40.69 1.29
C PRO A 351 27.91 -40.08 0.08
N LYS A 352 28.42 -40.40 -1.12
CA LYS A 352 27.82 -40.03 -2.42
C LYS A 352 27.46 -41.29 -3.21
N GLY A 353 26.70 -41.15 -4.29
CA GLY A 353 26.38 -42.23 -5.22
C GLY A 353 25.21 -43.12 -4.79
N LYS A 354 24.37 -42.67 -3.85
CA LYS A 354 23.21 -43.43 -3.39
C LYS A 354 22.01 -43.19 -4.32
N LYS A 355 21.31 -44.25 -4.72
CA LYS A 355 20.16 -44.14 -5.62
C LYS A 355 18.99 -43.41 -4.96
N ILE A 356 18.41 -42.46 -5.68
CA ILE A 356 17.24 -41.69 -5.28
C ILE A 356 16.03 -42.20 -6.05
N THR A 357 14.92 -42.44 -5.34
CA THR A 357 13.62 -42.75 -5.94
C THR A 357 12.60 -41.75 -5.42
N VAL A 358 11.78 -41.21 -6.32
CA VAL A 358 10.66 -40.31 -6.01
C VAL A 358 9.38 -40.97 -6.53
N LYS A 359 8.38 -41.10 -5.66
CA LYS A 359 7.06 -41.70 -5.98
C LYS A 359 5.99 -40.62 -6.20
N ASP A 360 4.75 -40.91 -5.83
CA ASP A 360 3.58 -40.05 -6.04
C ASP A 360 3.59 -38.85 -5.08
N VAL A 361 4.11 -37.71 -5.55
CA VAL A 361 4.13 -36.46 -4.80
C VAL A 361 2.76 -35.78 -4.87
N PRO A 362 2.19 -35.31 -3.73
CA PRO A 362 1.00 -34.46 -3.69
C PRO A 362 1.03 -33.29 -4.70
N SER A 363 -0.12 -32.96 -5.30
CA SER A 363 -0.19 -31.94 -6.35
C SER A 363 0.17 -30.52 -5.90
N ASN A 364 0.10 -30.26 -4.60
CA ASN A 364 0.48 -28.98 -3.99
C ASN A 364 1.93 -28.97 -3.46
N ALA A 365 2.74 -29.96 -3.84
CA ALA A 365 4.15 -30.07 -3.47
C ALA A 365 5.07 -30.27 -4.70
N VAL A 366 6.33 -29.88 -4.54
CA VAL A 366 7.37 -29.93 -5.56
C VAL A 366 8.66 -30.47 -4.95
N VAL A 367 9.34 -31.35 -5.67
CA VAL A 367 10.62 -31.95 -5.26
C VAL A 367 11.75 -31.30 -6.06
N PHE A 368 12.51 -30.42 -5.41
CA PHE A 368 13.67 -29.77 -6.00
C PHE A 368 14.93 -30.58 -5.73
N HIS A 369 15.74 -30.76 -6.77
CA HIS A 369 17.03 -31.42 -6.64
C HIS A 369 18.10 -30.39 -6.29
N ALA A 370 18.91 -30.69 -5.28
CA ALA A 370 20.11 -29.95 -4.93
C ALA A 370 21.35 -30.80 -5.32
N GLY A 371 22.02 -31.42 -4.35
CA GLY A 371 23.17 -32.28 -4.59
C GLY A 371 22.82 -33.64 -5.20
N THR A 372 22.34 -33.66 -6.44
CA THR A 372 22.07 -34.88 -7.21
C THR A 372 22.79 -34.88 -8.56
N ILE A 373 23.11 -36.05 -9.07
CA ILE A 373 23.68 -36.22 -10.41
C ILE A 373 22.89 -37.30 -11.16
N LYS A 374 22.70 -37.09 -12.45
CA LYS A 374 22.18 -38.13 -13.35
C LYS A 374 23.35 -38.99 -13.81
N SER A 375 23.27 -40.29 -13.56
CA SER A 375 24.23 -41.28 -14.04
C SER A 375 23.46 -42.40 -14.71
N ASN A 376 23.63 -42.55 -16.03
CA ASN A 376 22.74 -43.35 -16.87
C ASN A 376 21.27 -42.90 -16.72
N ASP A 377 20.34 -43.84 -16.51
CA ASP A 377 18.92 -43.58 -16.25
C ASP A 377 18.59 -43.45 -14.74
N GLU A 378 19.61 -43.31 -13.88
CA GLU A 378 19.43 -43.19 -12.44
C GLU A 378 19.83 -41.81 -11.91
N ILE A 379 19.13 -41.37 -10.85
CA ILE A 379 19.51 -40.19 -10.08
C ILE A 379 20.21 -40.64 -8.80
N LEU A 380 21.41 -40.11 -8.58
CA LEU A 380 22.26 -40.46 -7.45
C LEU A 380 22.54 -39.24 -6.56
N THR A 381 22.81 -39.46 -5.27
CA THR A 381 23.29 -38.42 -4.36
C THR A 381 24.69 -37.93 -4.77
N ALA A 382 24.93 -36.63 -4.73
CA ALA A 382 26.19 -35.99 -5.14
C ALA A 382 26.64 -34.86 -4.19
N GLY A 383 25.82 -34.47 -3.22
CA GLY A 383 26.11 -33.40 -2.26
C GLY A 383 25.54 -33.67 -0.86
N GLY A 384 25.86 -32.76 0.07
CA GLY A 384 25.42 -32.87 1.46
C GLY A 384 23.90 -32.67 1.60
N ARG A 385 23.40 -31.54 1.09
CA ARG A 385 21.95 -31.33 0.88
C ARG A 385 21.57 -31.91 -0.48
N VAL A 386 20.62 -32.84 -0.51
CA VAL A 386 20.36 -33.69 -1.68
C VAL A 386 19.08 -33.27 -2.38
N ILE A 387 17.97 -33.26 -1.65
CA ILE A 387 16.63 -32.93 -2.15
C ILE A 387 16.03 -31.86 -1.24
N VAL A 388 15.23 -30.96 -1.80
CA VAL A 388 14.37 -30.02 -1.06
C VAL A 388 12.94 -30.28 -1.46
N VAL A 389 12.10 -30.64 -0.49
CA VAL A 389 10.67 -30.89 -0.71
C VAL A 389 9.92 -29.65 -0.26
N SER A 390 9.20 -29.00 -1.17
CA SER A 390 8.43 -27.80 -0.87
C SER A 390 6.94 -28.04 -1.09
N ALA A 391 6.09 -27.45 -0.24
CA ALA A 391 4.64 -27.50 -0.42
C ALA A 391 3.99 -26.16 -0.10
N HIS A 392 2.87 -25.88 -0.77
CA HIS A 392 2.01 -24.71 -0.53
C HIS A 392 0.64 -25.15 -0.02
N ALA A 393 0.10 -24.39 0.94
CA ALA A 393 -1.27 -24.55 1.41
C ALA A 393 -1.82 -23.25 2.02
N PRO A 394 -3.15 -23.12 2.22
CA PRO A 394 -3.75 -21.96 2.86
C PRO A 394 -3.25 -21.70 4.29
N THR A 395 -2.93 -22.75 5.05
CA THR A 395 -2.40 -22.65 6.42
C THR A 395 -0.99 -23.23 6.54
N LEU A 396 -0.23 -22.75 7.54
CA LEU A 396 1.14 -23.24 7.80
C LEU A 396 1.15 -24.74 8.15
N GLN A 397 0.17 -25.21 8.94
CA GLN A 397 0.08 -26.61 9.32
C GLN A 397 -0.19 -27.50 8.10
N GLU A 398 -1.15 -27.14 7.24
CA GLU A 398 -1.44 -27.91 6.03
C GLU A 398 -0.25 -27.94 5.06
N ALA A 399 0.49 -26.84 4.95
CA ALA A 399 1.69 -26.78 4.11
C ALA A 399 2.79 -27.71 4.66
N LEU A 400 2.95 -27.74 5.98
CA LEU A 400 3.89 -28.63 6.66
C LEU A 400 3.50 -30.11 6.49
N ASP A 401 2.22 -30.44 6.67
CA ASP A 401 1.68 -31.79 6.50
C ASP A 401 1.88 -32.28 5.06
N ALA A 402 1.60 -31.43 4.07
CA ALA A 402 1.83 -31.73 2.66
C ALA A 402 3.33 -31.92 2.34
N ALA A 403 4.21 -31.08 2.91
CA ALA A 403 5.64 -31.22 2.74
C ALA A 403 6.14 -32.55 3.32
N TYR A 404 5.74 -32.92 4.54
CA TYR A 404 6.16 -34.19 5.15
C TYR A 404 5.57 -35.42 4.46
N ALA A 405 4.31 -35.37 4.04
CA ALA A 405 3.71 -36.43 3.22
C ALA A 405 4.50 -36.65 1.92
N SER A 406 5.06 -35.58 1.35
CA SER A 406 5.91 -35.61 0.16
C SER A 406 7.33 -36.10 0.46
N VAL A 407 7.89 -35.78 1.63
CA VAL A 407 9.18 -36.31 2.10
C VAL A 407 9.16 -37.84 2.19
N ASP A 408 8.04 -38.43 2.56
CA ASP A 408 7.85 -39.89 2.61
C ASP A 408 7.89 -40.56 1.23
N GLN A 409 7.64 -39.79 0.16
CA GLN A 409 7.69 -40.26 -1.22
C GLN A 409 9.09 -40.24 -1.82
N VAL A 410 10.07 -39.65 -1.12
CA VAL A 410 11.48 -39.59 -1.55
C VAL A 410 12.31 -40.58 -0.73
N SER A 411 13.00 -41.50 -1.38
CA SER A 411 13.85 -42.49 -0.71
C SER A 411 15.27 -42.53 -1.28
N PHE A 412 16.27 -42.49 -0.39
CA PHE A 412 17.65 -42.84 -0.64
C PHE A 412 18.30 -43.32 0.66
N GLU A 413 19.34 -44.14 0.55
CA GLU A 413 20.07 -44.67 1.70
C GLU A 413 20.71 -43.53 2.51
N GLY A 414 20.49 -43.51 3.83
CA GLY A 414 21.03 -42.46 4.71
C GLY A 414 20.30 -41.11 4.64
N LYS A 415 19.02 -41.08 4.23
CA LYS A 415 18.20 -39.86 4.22
C LYS A 415 18.02 -39.27 5.63
N THR A 416 18.56 -38.07 5.85
CA THR A 416 18.44 -37.30 7.11
C THR A 416 17.66 -36.00 6.88
N TYR A 417 16.70 -35.69 7.74
CA TYR A 417 15.89 -34.47 7.69
C TYR A 417 15.30 -34.15 9.06
N ARG A 418 14.84 -32.91 9.23
CA ARG A 418 14.18 -32.45 10.46
C ARG A 418 12.66 -32.62 10.38
N ARG A 419 12.03 -33.05 11.47
CA ARG A 419 10.57 -33.18 11.61
C ARG A 419 9.88 -31.98 12.28
N ASP A 420 10.65 -30.96 12.62
CA ASP A 420 10.21 -29.79 13.39
C ASP A 420 10.43 -28.47 12.65
N ILE A 421 10.43 -28.51 11.30
CA ILE A 421 10.46 -27.27 10.50
C ILE A 421 9.21 -26.45 10.85
N ALA A 422 9.40 -25.14 11.05
CA ALA A 422 8.38 -24.19 11.48
C ALA A 422 7.81 -24.36 12.91
N HIS A 423 8.38 -25.23 13.76
CA HIS A 423 7.87 -25.45 15.13
C HIS A 423 7.78 -24.16 15.97
N ARG A 424 8.69 -23.21 15.77
CA ARG A 424 8.69 -21.90 16.46
C ARG A 424 7.44 -21.08 16.14
N ALA A 425 7.01 -21.06 14.87
CA ALA A 425 5.79 -20.38 14.44
C ALA A 425 4.53 -21.07 14.96
N LEU A 426 4.49 -22.41 14.94
CA LEU A 426 3.33 -23.17 15.45
C LEU A 426 3.17 -23.05 16.97
N ASN A 427 4.27 -23.00 17.73
CA ASN A 427 4.22 -22.81 19.18
C ASN A 427 3.83 -21.37 19.57
N ALA A 428 4.25 -20.37 18.79
CA ALA A 428 3.86 -18.98 19.01
C ALA A 428 2.35 -18.74 18.79
N ALA A 429 1.72 -19.52 17.90
CA ALA A 429 0.28 -19.47 17.65
C ALA A 429 -0.59 -20.00 18.81
N ASN A 430 0.00 -20.74 19.77
CA ASN A 430 -0.68 -21.32 20.93
C ASN A 430 -0.58 -20.48 22.22
N GLN A 431 0.02 -19.28 22.16
CA GLN A 431 -0.12 -18.29 23.23
C GLN A 431 -1.19 -17.26 22.84
N PRO A 432 -2.10 -16.85 23.75
CA PRO A 432 -3.09 -15.84 23.45
C PRO A 432 -2.36 -14.51 23.25
N THR A 433 -2.06 -14.19 22.00
CA THR A 433 -1.62 -12.86 21.60
C THR A 433 -2.85 -11.96 21.64
N GLY A 434 -2.74 -10.85 22.37
CA GLY A 434 -3.81 -9.87 22.47
C GLY A 434 -4.24 -9.38 21.09
N LEU A 435 -5.49 -8.91 21.01
CA LEU A 435 -6.10 -8.37 19.80
C LEU A 435 -5.17 -7.34 19.13
N THR A 436 -4.81 -7.57 17.87
CA THR A 436 -4.21 -6.53 17.02
C THR A 436 -5.28 -5.52 16.60
N TYR A 437 -4.88 -4.30 16.26
CA TYR A 437 -5.83 -3.28 15.79
C TYR A 437 -6.56 -3.69 14.50
N ALA A 438 -5.90 -4.46 13.62
CA ALA A 438 -6.51 -5.10 12.46
C ALA A 438 -7.52 -6.19 12.83
N GLN A 439 -7.26 -6.99 13.88
CA GLN A 439 -8.24 -7.93 14.42
C GLN A 439 -9.38 -7.24 15.18
N ALA A 440 -9.16 -6.00 15.63
CA ALA A 440 -10.22 -5.13 16.09
C ALA A 440 -11.03 -4.55 14.91
N GLY A 441 -10.58 -4.74 13.66
CA GLY A 441 -11.27 -4.35 12.42
C GLY A 441 -10.74 -3.08 11.74
N VAL A 442 -9.54 -2.60 12.11
CA VAL A 442 -8.93 -1.37 11.53
C VAL A 442 -7.62 -1.68 10.78
N SER A 443 -7.59 -1.39 9.48
CA SER A 443 -6.46 -1.62 8.57
C SER A 443 -5.71 -0.33 8.22
N VAL A 444 -4.57 -0.13 8.88
CA VAL A 444 -3.63 0.96 8.54
C VAL A 444 -3.12 0.85 7.09
N ASP A 445 -2.96 -0.37 6.57
CA ASP A 445 -2.52 -0.62 5.19
C ASP A 445 -3.56 -0.17 4.16
N ALA A 446 -4.85 -0.41 4.43
CA ALA A 446 -5.94 0.08 3.59
C ALA A 446 -5.99 1.62 3.59
N GLY A 447 -5.75 2.24 4.75
CA GLY A 447 -5.62 3.70 4.87
C GLY A 447 -4.49 4.26 4.01
N ASN A 448 -3.29 3.66 4.05
CA ASN A 448 -2.15 4.09 3.22
C ASN A 448 -2.40 3.90 1.72
N SER A 449 -3.02 2.79 1.33
CA SER A 449 -3.38 2.52 -0.07
C SER A 449 -4.40 3.53 -0.60
N LEU A 450 -5.38 3.91 0.23
CA LEU A 450 -6.34 4.97 -0.10
C LEU A 450 -5.61 6.30 -0.35
N VAL A 451 -4.70 6.71 0.55
CA VAL A 451 -3.92 7.95 0.41
C VAL A 451 -3.19 8.01 -0.93
N GLU A 452 -2.48 6.95 -1.33
CA GLU A 452 -1.79 6.92 -2.63
C GLU A 452 -2.78 7.01 -3.81
N THR A 453 -3.93 6.36 -3.70
CA THR A 453 -4.97 6.34 -4.75
C THR A 453 -5.61 7.70 -4.96
N ILE A 454 -5.82 8.49 -3.90
CA ILE A 454 -6.56 9.76 -3.97
C ILE A 454 -5.68 10.98 -4.28
N LYS A 455 -4.35 10.88 -4.11
CA LYS A 455 -3.39 11.99 -4.38
C LYS A 455 -3.64 12.73 -5.70
N PRO A 456 -3.89 12.06 -6.85
CA PRO A 456 -4.15 12.76 -8.11
C PRO A 456 -5.42 13.61 -8.10
N TYR A 457 -6.47 13.17 -7.39
CA TYR A 457 -7.73 13.91 -7.29
C TYR A 457 -7.55 15.17 -6.43
N VAL A 458 -6.89 15.03 -5.27
CA VAL A 458 -6.58 16.16 -4.38
C VAL A 458 -5.75 17.22 -5.11
N ARG A 459 -4.69 16.79 -5.82
CA ARG A 459 -3.81 17.70 -6.57
C ARG A 459 -4.56 18.49 -7.65
N SER A 460 -5.68 17.96 -8.16
CA SER A 460 -6.51 18.66 -9.14
C SER A 460 -7.27 19.87 -8.58
N THR A 461 -7.30 20.03 -7.26
CA THR A 461 -7.99 21.13 -6.55
C THR A 461 -7.07 22.33 -6.22
N ARG A 462 -5.79 22.26 -6.61
CA ARG A 462 -4.80 23.31 -6.36
C ARG A 462 -5.29 24.70 -6.77
N ARG A 463 -4.96 25.72 -5.98
CA ARG A 463 -5.32 27.12 -6.23
C ARG A 463 -4.29 28.05 -5.60
N PRO A 464 -4.29 29.35 -5.96
CA PRO A 464 -3.50 30.33 -5.21
C PRO A 464 -3.79 30.24 -3.71
N GLY A 465 -2.75 30.05 -2.92
CA GLY A 465 -2.83 29.85 -1.47
C GLY A 465 -2.68 28.41 -1.00
N ALA A 466 -2.85 27.38 -1.84
CA ALA A 466 -2.67 25.98 -1.45
C ALA A 466 -2.37 25.03 -2.64
N ASP A 467 -1.38 24.16 -2.46
CA ASP A 467 -0.86 23.28 -3.52
C ASP A 467 -1.70 22.01 -3.75
N GLY A 468 -2.68 21.72 -2.88
CA GLY A 468 -3.53 20.54 -2.99
C GLY A 468 -2.78 19.23 -2.73
N GLU A 469 -1.91 19.22 -1.71
CA GLU A 469 -1.14 18.04 -1.29
C GLU A 469 -1.71 17.48 0.02
N ILE A 470 -1.62 16.15 0.17
CA ILE A 470 -2.08 15.40 1.35
C ILE A 470 -1.00 14.42 1.81
N GLY A 471 -1.10 13.95 3.06
CA GLY A 471 -0.14 13.04 3.69
C GLY A 471 0.78 13.69 4.74
N GLY A 472 0.60 14.99 5.00
CA GLY A 472 1.20 15.69 6.14
C GLY A 472 0.25 15.79 7.34
N PHE A 473 0.74 16.26 8.49
CA PHE A 473 -0.05 16.40 9.72
C PHE A 473 -1.13 17.50 9.66
N GLY A 474 -1.12 18.35 8.64
CA GLY A 474 -2.10 19.41 8.46
C GLY A 474 -1.92 20.14 7.14
N GLY A 475 -3.02 20.67 6.60
CA GLY A 475 -3.02 21.53 5.43
C GLY A 475 -2.71 22.98 5.79
N VAL A 476 -2.05 23.70 4.88
CA VAL A 476 -1.73 25.12 5.03
C VAL A 476 -2.39 25.94 3.93
N PHE A 477 -2.78 27.18 4.26
CA PHE A 477 -3.35 28.11 3.28
C PHE A 477 -2.74 29.52 3.43
N ASP A 478 -2.15 30.05 2.36
CA ASP A 478 -1.59 31.40 2.32
C ASP A 478 -2.63 32.41 1.79
N LEU A 479 -3.23 33.16 2.73
CA LEU A 479 -4.20 34.23 2.45
C LEU A 479 -3.61 35.38 1.63
N LYS A 480 -2.32 35.69 1.83
CA LYS A 480 -1.65 36.77 1.11
C LYS A 480 -1.41 36.38 -0.34
N ALA A 481 -0.98 35.14 -0.58
CA ALA A 481 -0.85 34.59 -1.94
C ALA A 481 -2.20 34.52 -2.66
N ALA A 482 -3.30 34.33 -1.94
CA ALA A 482 -4.66 34.36 -2.47
C ALA A 482 -5.21 35.78 -2.72
N GLY A 483 -4.48 36.83 -2.35
CA GLY A 483 -4.81 38.23 -2.67
C GLY A 483 -5.68 38.96 -1.66
N TYR A 484 -5.85 38.43 -0.45
CA TYR A 484 -6.64 39.10 0.60
C TYR A 484 -5.86 40.22 1.30
N ILE A 485 -6.59 41.26 1.74
CA ILE A 485 -6.01 42.45 2.39
C ILE A 485 -6.36 42.48 3.89
N ASP A 486 -7.66 42.48 4.24
CA ASP A 486 -8.15 42.39 5.63
C ASP A 486 -9.24 41.30 5.73
N PRO A 487 -8.85 40.02 5.53
CA PRO A 487 -9.79 38.92 5.54
C PRO A 487 -10.29 38.61 6.95
N VAL A 488 -11.56 38.24 7.03
CA VAL A 488 -12.15 37.48 8.15
C VAL A 488 -12.41 36.06 7.66
N LEU A 489 -11.95 35.08 8.44
CA LEU A 489 -12.20 33.67 8.15
C LEU A 489 -13.61 33.28 8.59
N VAL A 490 -14.28 32.52 7.74
CA VAL A 490 -15.56 31.88 8.03
C VAL A 490 -15.35 30.38 7.92
N SER A 491 -15.69 29.64 8.96
CA SER A 491 -15.60 28.18 8.96
C SER A 491 -16.98 27.57 9.12
N GLY A 492 -17.19 26.42 8.50
CA GLY A 492 -18.45 25.68 8.52
C GLY A 492 -18.17 24.18 8.51
N THR A 493 -19.02 23.43 9.21
CA THR A 493 -18.99 21.98 9.24
C THR A 493 -20.38 21.46 8.95
N ASP A 494 -20.48 20.50 8.03
CA ASP A 494 -21.72 19.79 7.77
C ASP A 494 -21.43 18.36 7.28
N GLY A 495 -22.47 17.55 7.16
CA GLY A 495 -22.42 16.20 6.62
C GLY A 495 -23.43 15.99 5.50
N VAL A 496 -23.44 14.78 4.93
CA VAL A 496 -24.43 14.39 3.91
C VAL A 496 -25.70 13.83 4.55
N GLY A 497 -25.60 13.31 5.78
CA GLY A 497 -26.73 12.75 6.51
C GLY A 497 -27.30 11.49 5.84
N THR A 498 -28.62 11.28 5.97
CA THR A 498 -29.25 10.00 5.58
C THR A 498 -29.37 9.77 4.07
N LYS A 499 -28.93 10.73 3.23
CA LYS A 499 -28.73 10.53 1.79
C LYS A 499 -27.65 9.47 1.52
N LEU A 500 -26.67 9.34 2.43
CA LEU A 500 -25.64 8.29 2.37
C LEU A 500 -26.25 6.89 2.28
N ARG A 501 -27.35 6.62 2.98
CA ARG A 501 -27.99 5.31 2.94
C ARG A 501 -28.57 4.98 1.57
N VAL A 502 -29.06 5.98 0.82
CA VAL A 502 -29.49 5.77 -0.57
C VAL A 502 -28.29 5.47 -1.48
N ALA A 503 -27.17 6.17 -1.27
CA ALA A 503 -25.92 5.92 -1.99
C ALA A 503 -25.40 4.49 -1.76
N VAL A 504 -25.37 4.04 -0.50
CA VAL A 504 -24.93 2.67 -0.15
C VAL A 504 -25.92 1.62 -0.66
N ASP A 505 -27.23 1.80 -0.46
CA ASP A 505 -28.26 0.84 -0.93
C ASP A 505 -28.28 0.69 -2.46
N PHE A 506 -27.92 1.75 -3.19
CA PHE A 506 -27.93 1.77 -4.65
C PHE A 506 -26.56 1.48 -5.28
N GLY A 507 -25.46 1.59 -4.51
CA GLY A 507 -24.09 1.35 -4.96
C GLY A 507 -23.49 2.49 -5.79
N VAL A 508 -23.88 3.75 -5.53
CA VAL A 508 -23.36 4.95 -6.23
C VAL A 508 -22.85 5.95 -5.20
N HIS A 509 -21.53 6.16 -5.16
CA HIS A 509 -20.86 6.86 -4.06
C HIS A 509 -20.17 8.18 -4.46
N ASP A 510 -19.96 8.42 -5.76
CA ASP A 510 -19.22 9.58 -6.24
C ASP A 510 -20.00 10.89 -6.14
N SER A 511 -21.33 10.86 -6.20
CA SER A 511 -22.17 12.06 -6.07
C SER A 511 -22.20 12.63 -4.64
N VAL A 512 -22.15 11.78 -3.61
CA VAL A 512 -22.26 12.22 -2.21
C VAL A 512 -21.03 12.99 -1.71
N GLY A 513 -19.88 12.82 -2.36
CA GLY A 513 -18.72 13.67 -2.10
C GLY A 513 -18.94 15.13 -2.53
N ILE A 514 -19.67 15.34 -3.64
CA ILE A 514 -20.06 16.69 -4.09
C ILE A 514 -21.08 17.29 -3.12
N ASP A 515 -22.06 16.50 -2.68
CA ASP A 515 -23.02 16.90 -1.64
C ASP A 515 -22.31 17.38 -0.37
N LEU A 516 -21.30 16.64 0.10
CA LEU A 516 -20.54 16.99 1.31
C LEU A 516 -19.91 18.39 1.19
N VAL A 517 -19.29 18.69 0.05
CA VAL A 517 -18.71 20.02 -0.20
C VAL A 517 -19.79 21.07 -0.30
N ALA A 518 -20.87 20.79 -1.05
CA ALA A 518 -21.95 21.74 -1.29
C ALA A 518 -22.62 22.20 0.01
N MET A 519 -22.88 21.28 0.93
CA MET A 519 -23.49 21.59 2.22
C MET A 519 -22.65 22.60 3.02
N SER A 520 -21.33 22.39 3.12
CA SER A 520 -20.48 23.30 3.90
C SER A 520 -20.16 24.61 3.16
N VAL A 521 -19.81 24.58 1.86
CA VAL A 521 -19.35 25.79 1.15
C VAL A 521 -20.49 26.76 0.85
N ASN A 522 -21.70 26.26 0.62
CA ASN A 522 -22.87 27.13 0.43
C ASN A 522 -23.22 27.86 1.73
N ASP A 523 -22.94 27.27 2.90
CA ASP A 523 -23.11 27.91 4.21
C ASP A 523 -22.07 29.01 4.48
N LEU A 524 -20.84 28.85 3.98
CA LEU A 524 -19.84 29.92 3.97
C LEU A 524 -20.27 31.09 3.09
N LEU A 525 -20.79 30.78 1.90
CA LEU A 525 -21.23 31.77 0.92
C LEU A 525 -22.29 32.69 1.52
N VAL A 526 -23.15 32.21 2.42
CA VAL A 526 -24.20 32.99 3.07
C VAL A 526 -23.65 34.19 3.84
N GLN A 527 -22.42 34.08 4.35
CA GLN A 527 -21.67 35.14 5.04
C GLN A 527 -20.90 36.06 4.07
N GLY A 528 -21.02 35.83 2.75
CA GLY A 528 -20.27 36.49 1.69
C GLY A 528 -18.86 35.93 1.49
N ALA A 529 -18.53 34.79 2.11
CA ALA A 529 -17.19 34.21 2.04
C ALA A 529 -16.96 33.41 0.76
N GLU A 530 -15.77 33.60 0.20
CA GLU A 530 -15.22 32.71 -0.83
C GLU A 530 -14.61 31.49 -0.14
N PRO A 531 -14.99 30.26 -0.50
CA PRO A 531 -14.35 29.05 0.03
C PRO A 531 -12.87 29.02 -0.35
N LEU A 532 -11.99 28.73 0.60
CA LEU A 532 -10.54 28.66 0.41
C LEU A 532 -10.07 27.22 0.34
N TYR A 533 -10.39 26.45 1.38
CA TYR A 533 -10.00 25.05 1.49
C TYR A 533 -11.06 24.21 2.18
N PHE A 534 -10.94 22.91 1.99
CA PHE A 534 -11.82 21.89 2.52
C PHE A 534 -11.01 20.78 3.18
N LEU A 535 -11.56 20.23 4.26
CA LEU A 535 -11.09 19.01 4.91
C LEU A 535 -12.26 18.04 5.01
N ASP A 536 -12.01 16.75 4.83
CA ASP A 536 -13.03 15.71 4.98
C ASP A 536 -12.72 14.75 6.13
N TYR A 537 -13.77 14.15 6.68
CA TYR A 537 -13.70 13.06 7.63
C TYR A 537 -14.58 11.93 7.11
N TYR A 538 -13.96 10.78 6.85
CA TYR A 538 -14.59 9.56 6.38
C TYR A 538 -14.56 8.53 7.51
N GLY A 539 -15.70 8.30 8.16
CA GLY A 539 -15.84 7.25 9.17
C GLY A 539 -16.49 6.02 8.58
N CYS A 540 -15.98 4.82 8.82
CA CYS A 540 -16.59 3.58 8.30
C CYS A 540 -16.43 2.40 9.26
N SER A 541 -17.20 1.33 9.07
CA SER A 541 -17.02 0.09 9.84
C SER A 541 -15.74 -0.64 9.44
N LYS A 542 -15.55 -0.82 8.13
CA LYS A 542 -14.39 -1.41 7.49
C LYS A 542 -14.09 -0.62 6.23
N LEU A 543 -12.82 -0.30 6.01
CA LEU A 543 -12.42 0.50 4.86
C LEU A 543 -12.47 -0.32 3.57
N ASP A 544 -13.42 0.02 2.70
CA ASP A 544 -13.38 -0.34 1.28
C ASP A 544 -12.70 0.78 0.50
N VAL A 545 -11.48 0.51 0.03
CA VAL A 545 -10.65 1.48 -0.70
C VAL A 545 -11.32 1.95 -1.99
N ALA A 546 -12.08 1.09 -2.69
CA ALA A 546 -12.73 1.46 -3.94
C ALA A 546 -13.90 2.42 -3.70
N VAL A 547 -14.73 2.15 -2.69
CA VAL A 547 -15.84 3.03 -2.29
C VAL A 547 -15.32 4.36 -1.76
N ALA A 548 -14.37 4.34 -0.82
CA ALA A 548 -13.77 5.55 -0.27
C ALA A 548 -13.12 6.41 -1.36
N SER A 549 -12.42 5.79 -2.32
CA SER A 549 -11.84 6.50 -3.47
C SER A 549 -12.90 7.18 -4.35
N GLN A 550 -14.07 6.57 -4.55
CA GLN A 550 -15.18 7.20 -5.29
C GLN A 550 -15.73 8.42 -4.55
N VAL A 551 -15.91 8.31 -3.23
CA VAL A 551 -16.37 9.43 -2.40
C VAL A 551 -15.39 10.59 -2.46
N VAL A 552 -14.09 10.33 -2.24
CA VAL A 552 -13.05 11.38 -2.26
C VAL A 552 -12.91 12.00 -3.65
N LYS A 553 -13.06 11.21 -4.72
CA LYS A 553 -13.15 11.74 -6.09
C LYS A 553 -14.31 12.74 -6.23
N GLY A 554 -15.47 12.43 -5.64
CA GLY A 554 -16.60 13.34 -5.54
C GLY A 554 -16.30 14.62 -4.76
N ILE A 555 -15.63 14.51 -3.62
CA ILE A 555 -15.21 15.65 -2.79
C ILE A 555 -14.26 16.56 -3.57
N ALA A 556 -13.27 15.98 -4.24
CA ALA A 556 -12.35 16.72 -5.10
C ALA A 556 -13.09 17.46 -6.22
N GLU A 557 -14.07 16.81 -6.86
CA GLU A 557 -14.91 17.46 -7.87
C GLU A 557 -15.73 18.62 -7.27
N GLY A 558 -16.36 18.42 -6.11
CA GLY A 558 -17.06 19.49 -5.39
C GLY A 558 -16.14 20.68 -5.08
N CYS A 559 -14.91 20.41 -4.63
CA CYS A 559 -13.90 21.45 -4.37
C CYS A 559 -13.55 22.25 -5.64
N ARG A 560 -13.42 21.58 -6.80
CA ARG A 560 -13.20 22.27 -8.09
C ARG A 560 -14.39 23.12 -8.52
N GLN A 561 -15.61 22.66 -8.27
CA GLN A 561 -16.82 23.44 -8.55
C GLN A 561 -16.89 24.69 -7.66
N ALA A 562 -16.57 24.54 -6.37
CA ALA A 562 -16.53 25.61 -5.38
C ALA A 562 -15.34 26.56 -5.54
N GLY A 563 -14.26 26.11 -6.18
CA GLY A 563 -13.00 26.86 -6.31
C GLY A 563 -12.13 26.82 -5.05
N CYS A 564 -12.26 25.82 -4.19
CA CYS A 564 -11.40 25.62 -3.02
C CYS A 564 -10.43 24.45 -3.20
N ALA A 565 -9.37 24.42 -2.40
CA ALA A 565 -8.44 23.28 -2.35
C ALA A 565 -8.88 22.23 -1.32
N LEU A 566 -8.81 20.97 -1.68
CA LEU A 566 -8.84 19.87 -0.72
C LEU A 566 -7.42 19.74 -0.15
N ILE A 567 -7.23 20.00 1.14
CA ILE A 567 -5.88 20.12 1.74
C ILE A 567 -5.59 19.12 2.85
N GLY A 568 -6.49 18.17 3.06
CA GLY A 568 -6.38 17.20 4.15
C GLY A 568 -7.71 16.54 4.43
N GLY A 569 -7.65 15.51 5.25
CA GLY A 569 -8.81 14.78 5.73
C GLY A 569 -8.38 13.63 6.60
N GLU A 570 -9.34 12.95 7.20
CA GLU A 570 -9.13 11.81 8.08
C GLU A 570 -10.00 10.64 7.61
N THR A 571 -9.43 9.44 7.56
CA THR A 571 -10.16 8.20 7.30
C THR A 571 -10.07 7.31 8.52
N ALA A 572 -11.21 7.09 9.18
CA ALA A 572 -11.28 6.36 10.44
C ALA A 572 -12.14 5.10 10.30
N GLU A 573 -11.53 3.93 10.49
CA GLU A 573 -12.26 2.68 10.68
C GLU A 573 -12.66 2.54 12.15
N MET A 574 -13.96 2.40 12.39
CA MET A 574 -14.57 2.28 13.72
C MET A 574 -15.54 1.09 13.75
N PRO A 575 -15.02 -0.13 13.59
CA PRO A 575 -15.79 -1.37 13.68
C PRO A 575 -16.54 -1.46 15.02
N GLY A 576 -17.83 -1.78 14.95
CA GLY A 576 -18.72 -1.82 16.12
C GLY A 576 -19.40 -0.50 16.48
N MET A 577 -18.92 0.64 15.94
CA MET A 577 -19.67 1.91 15.93
C MET A 577 -20.52 2.02 14.66
N TYR A 578 -19.93 1.67 13.51
CA TYR A 578 -20.64 1.47 12.24
C TYR A 578 -20.82 -0.03 11.97
N GLN A 579 -21.75 -0.40 11.08
CA GLN A 579 -22.05 -1.79 10.72
C GLN A 579 -21.84 -2.03 9.23
N ASP A 580 -21.31 -3.21 8.89
CA ASP A 580 -21.17 -3.69 7.50
C ASP A 580 -20.53 -2.63 6.56
N ASP A 581 -21.25 -2.21 5.53
CA ASP A 581 -20.82 -1.24 4.51
C ASP A 581 -21.17 0.22 4.87
N ASP A 582 -21.58 0.48 6.11
CA ASP A 582 -21.89 1.84 6.57
C ASP A 582 -20.62 2.71 6.59
N TYR A 583 -20.77 3.90 6.04
CA TYR A 583 -19.85 5.01 6.23
C TYR A 583 -20.61 6.31 6.49
N ASP A 584 -19.96 7.22 7.20
CA ASP A 584 -20.42 8.58 7.47
C ASP A 584 -19.38 9.60 7.01
N LEU A 585 -19.87 10.78 6.63
CA LEU A 585 -19.07 11.86 6.07
C LEU A 585 -19.32 13.15 6.83
N ALA A 586 -18.22 13.78 7.27
CA ALA A 586 -18.23 15.16 7.75
C ALA A 586 -17.22 16.01 6.95
N GLY A 587 -17.60 17.24 6.66
CA GLY A 587 -16.86 18.14 5.78
C GLY A 587 -16.66 19.48 6.45
N PHE A 588 -15.42 19.95 6.48
CA PHE A 588 -15.01 21.18 7.12
C PHE A 588 -14.53 22.15 6.06
N ALA A 589 -15.31 23.20 5.82
CA ALA A 589 -14.96 24.24 4.86
C ALA A 589 -14.45 25.47 5.60
N VAL A 590 -13.40 26.09 5.08
CA VAL A 590 -12.94 27.41 5.51
C VAL A 590 -12.93 28.33 4.31
N GLY A 591 -13.55 29.50 4.49
CA GLY A 591 -13.63 30.57 3.51
C GLY A 591 -13.10 31.88 4.08
N ALA A 592 -12.94 32.88 3.22
CA ALA A 592 -12.59 34.22 3.62
C ALA A 592 -13.44 35.28 2.90
N VAL A 593 -13.72 36.34 3.64
CA VAL A 593 -14.43 37.53 3.17
C VAL A 593 -13.69 38.76 3.68
N GLU A 594 -13.58 39.80 2.85
CA GLU A 594 -13.07 41.09 3.33
C GLU A 594 -14.00 41.65 4.41
N ARG A 595 -13.45 42.18 5.51
CA ARG A 595 -14.25 42.59 6.69
C ARG A 595 -15.44 43.48 6.36
N HIS A 596 -15.30 44.41 5.43
CA HIS A 596 -16.37 45.32 5.01
C HIS A 596 -17.46 44.65 4.15
N SER A 597 -17.16 43.47 3.60
CA SER A 597 -18.03 42.70 2.69
C SER A 597 -18.85 41.61 3.38
N ILE A 598 -18.62 41.34 4.67
CA ILE A 598 -19.41 40.36 5.46
C ILE A 598 -20.92 40.59 5.33
N LEU A 599 -21.65 39.50 5.18
CA LEU A 599 -23.10 39.43 5.19
C LEU A 599 -23.59 38.70 6.46
N PRO A 600 -24.86 38.88 6.89
CA PRO A 600 -25.82 39.87 6.39
C PRO A 600 -25.39 41.32 6.68
N LYS A 601 -25.88 42.24 5.84
CA LYS A 601 -25.77 43.68 6.10
C LYS A 601 -26.83 44.11 7.13
N PRO A 602 -26.52 45.05 8.03
CA PRO A 602 -27.47 45.53 9.03
C PRO A 602 -28.63 46.36 8.46
N ASN A 603 -28.62 46.66 7.17
CA ASN A 603 -29.62 47.47 6.48
C ASN A 603 -30.69 46.65 5.72
N ILE A 604 -30.89 45.38 6.10
CA ILE A 604 -32.07 44.62 5.70
C ILE A 604 -33.30 45.27 6.33
N MET A 605 -34.34 45.51 5.54
CA MET A 605 -35.57 46.17 5.98
C MET A 605 -36.80 45.64 5.24
N ALA A 606 -38.00 45.89 5.77
CA ALA A 606 -39.22 45.54 5.08
C ALA A 606 -39.30 46.18 3.69
N GLY A 607 -39.83 45.42 2.72
CA GLY A 607 -39.84 45.78 1.30
C GLY A 607 -38.58 45.36 0.53
N ASP A 608 -37.53 44.88 1.19
CA ASP A 608 -36.43 44.18 0.50
C ASP A 608 -36.96 42.89 -0.12
N VAL A 609 -36.44 42.55 -1.30
CA VAL A 609 -36.95 41.47 -2.14
C VAL A 609 -36.15 40.19 -1.93
N LEU A 610 -36.85 39.05 -1.86
CA LEU A 610 -36.27 37.72 -1.86
C LEU A 610 -36.18 37.20 -3.30
N LEU A 611 -34.96 36.87 -3.71
CA LEU A 611 -34.65 36.18 -4.96
C LEU A 611 -34.29 34.73 -4.67
N GLY A 612 -35.07 33.77 -5.18
CA GLY A 612 -34.80 32.35 -5.08
C GLY A 612 -33.96 31.85 -6.25
N VAL A 613 -32.85 31.16 -5.98
CA VAL A 613 -32.02 30.49 -6.99
C VAL A 613 -32.38 29.00 -7.04
N ALA A 614 -32.66 28.51 -8.23
CA ALA A 614 -33.14 27.15 -8.46
C ALA A 614 -32.12 26.09 -7.99
N SER A 615 -32.60 24.99 -7.43
CA SER A 615 -31.78 23.82 -7.11
C SER A 615 -31.71 22.82 -8.26
N SER A 616 -30.68 21.97 -8.23
CA SER A 616 -30.54 20.79 -9.10
C SER A 616 -31.56 19.69 -8.75
N GLY A 617 -31.88 19.54 -7.46
CA GLY A 617 -32.79 18.53 -6.94
C GLY A 617 -33.01 18.69 -5.44
N LEU A 618 -33.06 17.56 -4.74
CA LEU A 618 -33.06 17.50 -3.28
C LEU A 618 -31.68 17.85 -2.74
N HIS A 619 -31.64 18.72 -1.73
CA HIS A 619 -30.44 18.87 -0.91
C HIS A 619 -30.28 17.66 0.03
N SER A 620 -29.11 17.51 0.66
CA SER A 620 -28.78 16.37 1.53
C SER A 620 -29.76 16.11 2.68
N ASN A 621 -30.39 17.15 3.23
CA ASN A 621 -31.38 17.02 4.30
C ASN A 621 -32.74 16.49 3.80
N GLY A 622 -33.47 15.80 4.68
CA GLY A 622 -34.81 15.29 4.41
C GLY A 622 -34.85 13.87 3.83
N PHE A 623 -33.70 13.25 3.56
CA PHE A 623 -33.61 11.89 3.00
C PHE A 623 -34.19 10.79 3.91
N SER A 624 -34.31 11.04 5.21
CA SER A 624 -35.02 10.13 6.12
C SER A 624 -36.50 9.97 5.73
N LEU A 625 -37.13 11.04 5.25
CA LEU A 625 -38.50 11.01 4.74
C LEU A 625 -38.55 10.42 3.33
N VAL A 626 -37.62 10.81 2.45
CA VAL A 626 -37.49 10.25 1.08
C VAL A 626 -37.41 8.71 1.12
N ARG A 627 -36.54 8.17 1.98
CA ARG A 627 -36.35 6.72 2.16
C ARG A 627 -37.61 6.00 2.64
N LYS A 628 -38.47 6.67 3.42
CA LYS A 628 -39.77 6.12 3.83
C LYS A 628 -40.79 6.14 2.69
N ILE A 629 -40.74 7.17 1.83
CA ILE A 629 -41.71 7.36 0.74
C ILE A 629 -41.43 6.44 -0.45
N VAL A 630 -40.16 6.19 -0.79
CA VAL A 630 -39.81 5.36 -1.96
C VAL A 630 -40.49 3.99 -1.92
N PRO A 631 -40.43 3.19 -0.83
CA PRO A 631 -41.16 1.92 -0.75
C PRO A 631 -42.69 2.09 -0.82
N LEU A 632 -43.25 3.17 -0.26
CA LEU A 632 -44.70 3.45 -0.32
C LEU A 632 -45.19 3.73 -1.74
N SER A 633 -44.30 4.21 -2.62
CA SER A 633 -44.61 4.39 -4.04
C SER A 633 -44.68 3.08 -4.84
N GLY A 634 -44.24 1.96 -4.24
CA GLY A 634 -44.10 0.68 -4.93
C GLY A 634 -42.85 0.59 -5.82
N LEU A 635 -41.96 1.58 -5.78
CA LEU A 635 -40.72 1.63 -6.56
C LEU A 635 -39.50 1.31 -5.69
N SER A 636 -38.44 0.85 -6.35
CA SER A 636 -37.09 0.70 -5.80
C SER A 636 -36.12 1.70 -6.43
N TYR A 637 -34.91 1.86 -5.88
CA TYR A 637 -33.90 2.73 -6.47
C TYR A 637 -33.47 2.30 -7.89
N ALA A 638 -33.58 1.02 -8.22
CA ALA A 638 -33.32 0.49 -9.55
C ALA A 638 -34.48 0.70 -10.55
N SER A 639 -35.65 1.13 -10.07
CA SER A 639 -36.81 1.37 -10.95
C SER A 639 -36.56 2.56 -11.89
N PRO A 640 -37.16 2.60 -13.09
CA PRO A 640 -37.14 3.79 -13.94
C PRO A 640 -37.65 5.02 -13.19
N CYS A 641 -37.00 6.16 -13.38
CA CYS A 641 -37.42 7.41 -12.73
C CYS A 641 -38.76 7.88 -13.35
N PRO A 642 -39.81 8.13 -12.54
CA PRO A 642 -41.13 8.49 -13.05
C PRO A 642 -41.19 9.80 -13.85
N TRP A 643 -40.19 10.68 -13.68
CA TRP A 643 -40.12 11.99 -14.34
C TRP A 643 -38.94 12.13 -15.30
N ASP A 644 -38.10 11.11 -15.43
CA ASP A 644 -36.98 11.08 -16.37
C ASP A 644 -36.68 9.64 -16.82
N ALA A 645 -37.23 9.24 -17.96
CA ALA A 645 -37.10 7.87 -18.47
C ALA A 645 -35.65 7.45 -18.81
N GLN A 646 -34.69 8.38 -18.86
CA GLN A 646 -33.29 8.08 -19.15
C GLN A 646 -32.49 7.68 -17.92
N ARG A 647 -33.06 7.81 -16.72
CA ARG A 647 -32.38 7.56 -15.45
C ARG A 647 -33.20 6.61 -14.56
N THR A 648 -32.53 5.96 -13.62
CA THR A 648 -33.22 5.25 -12.53
C THR A 648 -33.63 6.23 -11.43
N LEU A 649 -34.59 5.84 -10.60
CA LEU A 649 -35.02 6.62 -9.44
C LEU A 649 -33.86 6.92 -8.49
N GLY A 650 -32.98 5.93 -8.25
CA GLY A 650 -31.77 6.09 -7.42
C GLY A 650 -30.85 7.20 -7.94
N HIS A 651 -30.54 7.18 -9.24
CA HIS A 651 -29.72 8.25 -9.84
C HIS A 651 -30.38 9.62 -9.76
N ALA A 652 -31.71 9.71 -9.93
CA ALA A 652 -32.43 10.99 -9.84
C ALA A 652 -32.48 11.53 -8.40
N LEU A 653 -32.58 10.65 -7.41
CA LEU A 653 -32.52 11.04 -5.99
C LEU A 653 -31.10 11.40 -5.56
N LEU A 654 -30.07 10.77 -6.13
CA LEU A 654 -28.66 11.05 -5.87
C LEU A 654 -28.09 12.20 -6.71
N GLU A 655 -28.94 12.98 -7.39
CA GLU A 655 -28.53 14.24 -8.02
C GLU A 655 -27.80 15.11 -6.97
N PRO A 656 -26.55 15.54 -7.22
CA PRO A 656 -25.79 16.32 -6.25
C PRO A 656 -26.46 17.64 -5.91
N THR A 657 -26.34 18.06 -4.65
CA THR A 657 -26.66 19.41 -4.20
C THR A 657 -25.83 20.42 -4.99
N GLN A 658 -26.52 21.41 -5.56
CA GLN A 658 -25.88 22.45 -6.37
C GLN A 658 -24.90 23.29 -5.54
N ILE A 659 -23.71 23.53 -6.08
CA ILE A 659 -22.73 24.47 -5.51
C ILE A 659 -22.92 25.85 -6.13
N TYR A 660 -23.29 26.85 -5.34
CA TYR A 660 -23.73 28.17 -5.86
C TYR A 660 -22.61 29.22 -5.95
N ILE A 661 -21.39 28.88 -5.54
CA ILE A 661 -20.28 29.85 -5.40
C ILE A 661 -20.06 30.68 -6.66
N LYS A 662 -19.87 30.03 -7.82
CA LYS A 662 -19.59 30.71 -9.09
C LYS A 662 -20.72 31.65 -9.52
N GLN A 663 -21.96 31.28 -9.22
CA GLN A 663 -23.14 32.04 -9.62
C GLN A 663 -23.40 33.26 -8.72
N ILE A 664 -23.21 33.12 -7.41
CA ILE A 664 -23.70 34.10 -6.43
C ILE A 664 -22.57 34.98 -5.89
N LEU A 665 -21.37 34.44 -5.67
CA LEU A 665 -20.25 35.17 -5.08
C LEU A 665 -19.90 36.47 -5.85
N PRO A 666 -19.93 36.53 -7.20
CA PRO A 666 -19.70 37.77 -7.92
C PRO A 666 -20.69 38.88 -7.55
N ALA A 667 -21.99 38.56 -7.42
CA ALA A 667 -23.02 39.52 -7.03
C ALA A 667 -22.85 39.97 -5.55
N ALA A 668 -22.44 39.07 -4.67
CA ALA A 668 -22.11 39.39 -3.28
C ALA A 668 -20.92 40.36 -3.20
N LYS A 669 -19.82 40.08 -3.93
CA LYS A 669 -18.63 40.95 -4.00
C LYS A 669 -18.92 42.30 -4.64
N ALA A 670 -19.89 42.38 -5.54
CA ALA A 670 -20.37 43.64 -6.11
C ALA A 670 -21.26 44.47 -5.16
N GLY A 671 -21.55 43.96 -3.95
CA GLY A 671 -22.36 44.66 -2.95
C GLY A 671 -23.86 44.69 -3.27
N LEU A 672 -24.34 43.83 -4.18
CA LEU A 672 -25.74 43.80 -4.60
C LEU A 672 -26.65 43.05 -3.61
N LEU A 673 -26.06 42.19 -2.76
CA LEU A 673 -26.80 41.34 -1.84
C LEU A 673 -26.72 41.91 -0.41
N LYS A 674 -27.86 41.97 0.27
CA LYS A 674 -27.95 42.37 1.69
C LYS A 674 -27.88 41.17 2.63
N GLY A 675 -28.32 40.00 2.18
CA GLY A 675 -28.30 38.77 2.96
C GLY A 675 -28.56 37.57 2.07
N MET A 676 -28.29 36.38 2.58
CA MET A 676 -28.56 35.13 1.90
C MET A 676 -29.11 34.09 2.88
N SER A 677 -29.73 33.04 2.38
CA SER A 677 -30.13 31.87 3.16
C SER A 677 -30.02 30.62 2.31
N HIS A 678 -29.14 29.71 2.70
CA HIS A 678 -29.04 28.38 2.10
C HIS A 678 -30.21 27.53 2.61
N ILE A 679 -31.04 27.03 1.70
CA ILE A 679 -32.26 26.31 2.06
C ILE A 679 -31.94 24.83 2.20
N THR A 680 -31.81 24.36 3.44
CA THR A 680 -31.44 22.98 3.78
C THR A 680 -32.50 22.35 4.69
N GLY A 681 -32.11 21.63 5.75
CA GLY A 681 -33.04 21.13 6.76
C GLY A 681 -33.79 22.28 7.44
N GLY A 682 -35.08 22.11 7.68
CA GLY A 682 -35.95 23.20 8.17
C GLY A 682 -36.50 24.12 7.06
N GLY A 683 -36.11 23.86 5.79
CA GLY A 683 -36.71 24.45 4.60
C GLY A 683 -36.74 25.98 4.63
N PHE A 684 -37.78 26.59 4.10
CA PHE A 684 -37.92 28.05 4.09
C PHE A 684 -38.17 28.61 5.49
N ILE A 685 -38.95 27.87 6.29
CA ILE A 685 -39.49 28.32 7.58
C ILE A 685 -38.40 28.56 8.62
N GLU A 686 -37.40 27.68 8.68
CA GLU A 686 -36.36 27.74 9.72
C GLU A 686 -35.05 28.36 9.22
N ASN A 687 -34.79 28.38 7.91
CA ASN A 687 -33.53 28.90 7.36
C ASN A 687 -33.57 30.41 7.07
N ILE A 688 -34.63 30.93 6.45
CA ILE A 688 -34.69 32.37 6.10
C ILE A 688 -34.64 33.28 7.35
N PRO A 689 -35.29 32.98 8.47
CA PRO A 689 -35.22 33.84 9.66
C PRO A 689 -33.80 34.03 10.21
N ARG A 690 -32.87 33.11 9.96
CA ARG A 690 -31.49 33.18 10.47
C ARG A 690 -30.69 34.37 9.93
N VAL A 691 -31.10 34.92 8.78
CA VAL A 691 -30.44 36.08 8.15
C VAL A 691 -31.17 37.40 8.42
N LEU A 692 -32.40 37.36 8.94
CA LEU A 692 -33.21 38.54 9.14
C LEU A 692 -32.90 39.21 10.50
N PRO A 693 -32.83 40.56 10.55
CA PRO A 693 -32.76 41.29 11.81
C PRO A 693 -33.93 40.98 12.76
N PRO A 694 -33.72 41.08 14.09
CA PRO A 694 -34.80 40.90 15.06
C PRO A 694 -36.01 41.80 14.75
N GLY A 695 -37.21 41.23 14.81
CA GLY A 695 -38.46 41.94 14.53
C GLY A 695 -38.93 41.88 13.08
N LEU A 696 -38.07 41.47 12.15
CA LEU A 696 -38.44 41.27 10.75
C LEU A 696 -38.78 39.80 10.45
N GLY A 697 -39.57 39.60 9.41
CA GLY A 697 -39.85 38.31 8.80
C GLY A 697 -39.95 38.43 7.30
N CYS A 698 -40.54 37.45 6.63
CA CYS A 698 -40.78 37.52 5.19
C CYS A 698 -42.04 36.75 4.80
N TYR A 699 -42.55 37.01 3.60
CA TYR A 699 -43.41 36.05 2.92
C TYR A 699 -42.68 35.42 1.74
N VAL A 700 -43.04 34.19 1.42
CA VAL A 700 -42.58 33.45 0.24
C VAL A 700 -43.81 33.00 -0.54
N ASP A 701 -43.91 33.40 -1.80
CA ASP A 701 -44.98 33.04 -2.72
C ASP A 701 -44.62 31.76 -3.49
N ALA A 702 -45.24 30.65 -3.12
CA ALA A 702 -45.01 29.34 -3.72
C ALA A 702 -45.45 29.26 -5.20
N ALA A 703 -46.28 30.21 -5.68
CA ALA A 703 -46.68 30.29 -7.08
C ALA A 703 -45.59 30.93 -7.99
N ALA A 704 -44.52 31.50 -7.40
CA ALA A 704 -43.46 32.16 -8.16
C ALA A 704 -42.56 31.19 -8.95
N TRP A 705 -42.61 29.88 -8.66
CA TRP A 705 -41.93 28.85 -9.43
C TRP A 705 -42.76 27.56 -9.51
N SER A 706 -42.45 26.73 -10.50
CA SER A 706 -43.06 25.40 -10.61
C SER A 706 -42.36 24.41 -9.68
N LEU A 707 -43.11 23.74 -8.81
CA LEU A 707 -42.57 22.69 -7.96
C LEU A 707 -41.94 21.56 -8.81
N PRO A 708 -40.65 21.23 -8.64
CA PRO A 708 -40.01 20.22 -9.48
C PRO A 708 -40.60 18.81 -9.29
N PRO A 709 -40.49 17.93 -10.31
CA PRO A 709 -41.14 16.62 -10.30
C PRO A 709 -40.77 15.73 -9.10
N VAL A 710 -39.52 15.75 -8.64
CA VAL A 710 -39.08 14.98 -7.47
C VAL A 710 -39.87 15.33 -6.21
N PHE A 711 -40.20 16.61 -5.99
CA PHE A 711 -40.97 17.03 -4.83
C PHE A 711 -42.45 16.69 -4.98
N ARG A 712 -43.01 16.77 -6.20
CA ARG A 712 -44.37 16.29 -6.49
C ARG A 712 -44.51 14.80 -6.21
N PHE A 713 -43.52 14.01 -6.63
CA PHE A 713 -43.46 12.58 -6.34
C PHE A 713 -43.50 12.31 -4.83
N LEU A 714 -42.69 13.04 -4.04
CA LEU A 714 -42.67 12.90 -2.59
C LEU A 714 -44.02 13.29 -1.95
N MET A 715 -44.64 14.37 -2.42
CA MET A 715 -45.97 14.78 -1.94
C MET A 715 -47.04 13.74 -2.25
N GLN A 716 -47.07 13.25 -3.49
CA GLN A 716 -48.10 12.33 -3.96
C GLN A 716 -48.01 10.97 -3.25
N HIS A 717 -46.81 10.39 -3.20
CA HIS A 717 -46.63 9.05 -2.63
C HIS A 717 -46.43 9.04 -1.10
N GLY A 718 -45.99 10.16 -0.52
CA GLY A 718 -45.84 10.30 0.93
C GLY A 718 -47.05 10.94 1.62
N HIS A 719 -48.03 11.44 0.86
CA HIS A 719 -49.11 12.29 1.36
C HIS A 719 -48.60 13.46 2.23
N VAL A 720 -47.45 14.03 1.85
CA VAL A 720 -46.80 15.10 2.61
C VAL A 720 -47.50 16.42 2.31
N ALA A 721 -48.03 17.07 3.35
CA ALA A 721 -48.72 18.35 3.21
C ALA A 721 -47.79 19.44 2.63
N PRO A 722 -48.29 20.39 1.83
CA PRO A 722 -47.46 21.45 1.23
C PRO A 722 -46.62 22.25 2.23
N LEU A 723 -47.20 22.59 3.39
CA LEU A 723 -46.48 23.31 4.44
C LEU A 723 -45.35 22.46 5.05
N GLU A 724 -45.56 21.15 5.19
CA GLU A 724 -44.53 20.23 5.68
C GLU A 724 -43.42 20.05 4.64
N MET A 725 -43.74 20.08 3.35
CA MET A 725 -42.73 20.12 2.28
C MET A 725 -41.88 21.38 2.38
N ALA A 726 -42.50 22.56 2.52
CA ALA A 726 -41.80 23.83 2.66
C ALA A 726 -40.97 23.94 3.95
N ARG A 727 -41.31 23.16 4.99
CA ARG A 727 -40.56 23.06 6.23
C ARG A 727 -39.44 22.02 6.16
N THR A 728 -39.56 21.01 5.32
CA THR A 728 -38.59 19.90 5.28
C THR A 728 -37.55 20.09 4.19
N PHE A 729 -37.97 20.59 3.04
CA PHE A 729 -37.18 20.57 1.81
C PHE A 729 -37.04 21.96 1.19
N ASN A 730 -36.06 22.06 0.28
CA ASN A 730 -35.81 23.23 -0.55
C ASN A 730 -36.84 23.45 -1.67
N CYS A 731 -37.66 22.44 -1.99
CA CYS A 731 -38.78 22.53 -2.95
C CYS A 731 -38.44 23.18 -4.29
N GLY A 732 -37.20 23.04 -4.77
CA GLY A 732 -36.72 23.58 -6.03
C GLY A 732 -35.99 24.93 -5.95
N VAL A 733 -35.89 25.55 -4.78
CA VAL A 733 -35.10 26.76 -4.52
C VAL A 733 -34.06 26.44 -3.47
N GLY A 734 -32.79 26.37 -3.86
CA GLY A 734 -31.71 25.98 -2.95
C GLY A 734 -31.06 27.15 -2.22
N MET A 735 -31.13 28.37 -2.75
CA MET A 735 -30.59 29.56 -2.11
C MET A 735 -31.58 30.72 -2.23
N VAL A 736 -31.70 31.53 -1.18
CA VAL A 736 -32.47 32.78 -1.19
C VAL A 736 -31.52 33.95 -0.98
N CYS A 737 -31.54 34.93 -1.87
CA CYS A 737 -30.78 36.17 -1.76
C CYS A 737 -31.74 37.33 -1.43
N ILE A 738 -31.39 38.14 -0.44
CA ILE A 738 -32.14 39.35 -0.06
C ILE A 738 -31.46 40.55 -0.73
N VAL A 739 -32.23 41.30 -1.51
CA VAL A 739 -31.74 42.46 -2.26
C VAL A 739 -32.62 43.68 -1.99
N SER A 740 -32.02 44.86 -2.13
CA SER A 740 -32.77 46.12 -2.09
C SER A 740 -33.80 46.17 -3.22
N HIS A 741 -34.99 46.71 -2.97
CA HIS A 741 -36.03 46.87 -4.00
C HIS A 741 -35.52 47.59 -5.27
N LYS A 742 -34.62 48.57 -5.13
CA LYS A 742 -34.07 49.33 -6.26
C LYS A 742 -33.01 48.56 -7.08
N ASP A 743 -32.44 47.49 -6.52
CA ASP A 743 -31.30 46.77 -7.10
C ASP A 743 -31.72 45.39 -7.66
N VAL A 744 -33.03 45.07 -7.65
CA VAL A 744 -33.59 43.76 -8.04
C VAL A 744 -33.15 43.34 -9.45
N GLU A 745 -33.42 44.16 -10.46
CA GLU A 745 -33.12 43.80 -11.86
C GLU A 745 -31.62 43.62 -12.09
N VAL A 746 -30.80 44.51 -11.50
CA VAL A 746 -29.33 44.44 -11.60
C VAL A 746 -28.80 43.17 -10.92
N ALA A 747 -29.37 42.79 -9.77
CA ALA A 747 -29.01 41.57 -9.06
C ALA A 747 -29.43 40.31 -9.85
N ILE A 748 -30.63 40.28 -10.42
CA ILE A 748 -31.09 39.18 -11.29
C ILE A 748 -30.14 39.02 -12.49
N ASP A 749 -29.82 40.12 -13.18
CA ASP A 749 -28.90 40.11 -14.32
C ASP A 749 -27.50 39.62 -13.94
N ALA A 750 -27.00 40.00 -12.75
CA ALA A 750 -25.71 39.55 -12.26
C ALA A 750 -25.71 38.04 -11.96
N LEU A 751 -26.75 37.56 -11.27
CA LEU A 751 -26.91 36.15 -10.92
C LEU A 751 -27.13 35.25 -12.15
N GLN A 752 -27.81 35.74 -13.19
CA GLN A 752 -28.03 34.99 -14.43
C GLN A 752 -26.80 34.98 -15.34
N ARG A 753 -25.96 36.02 -15.31
CA ARG A 753 -24.71 36.06 -16.10
C ARG A 753 -23.64 35.12 -15.58
N SER A 754 -23.63 34.83 -14.28
CA SER A 754 -22.57 34.07 -13.62
C SER A 754 -22.92 32.60 -13.37
N GLY A 755 -24.11 32.13 -13.74
CA GLY A 755 -24.49 30.73 -13.57
C GLY A 755 -25.76 30.34 -14.35
N GLN A 756 -26.05 29.04 -14.38
CA GLN A 756 -27.12 28.48 -15.19
C GLN A 756 -28.44 28.28 -14.43
N ALA A 757 -28.41 28.32 -13.09
CA ALA A 757 -29.62 28.12 -12.30
C ALA A 757 -30.56 29.32 -12.46
N LYS A 758 -31.85 29.04 -12.65
CA LYS A 758 -32.88 30.08 -12.79
C LYS A 758 -33.01 30.87 -11.50
N VAL A 759 -33.33 32.16 -11.63
CA VAL A 759 -33.57 33.08 -10.53
C VAL A 759 -35.03 33.52 -10.57
N TYR A 760 -35.71 33.44 -9.43
CA TYR A 760 -37.13 33.79 -9.27
C TYR A 760 -37.26 34.91 -8.25
N LYS A 761 -38.15 35.88 -8.49
CA LYS A 761 -38.62 36.79 -7.42
C LYS A 761 -39.68 36.03 -6.62
N ILE A 762 -39.36 35.66 -5.37
CA ILE A 762 -40.19 34.73 -4.59
C ILE A 762 -40.90 35.37 -3.41
N GLY A 763 -40.61 36.63 -3.07
CA GLY A 763 -41.24 37.25 -1.92
C GLY A 763 -40.53 38.50 -1.44
N GLU A 764 -40.91 38.99 -0.27
CA GLU A 764 -40.37 40.23 0.32
C GLU A 764 -40.28 40.13 1.84
N VAL A 765 -39.34 40.89 2.41
CA VAL A 765 -39.17 41.09 3.85
C VAL A 765 -40.33 41.93 4.38
N VAL A 766 -40.84 41.61 5.58
CA VAL A 766 -41.97 42.28 6.22
C VAL A 766 -41.67 42.60 7.69
N ASP A 767 -42.43 43.54 8.27
CA ASP A 767 -42.31 43.99 9.67
C ASP A 767 -42.94 43.02 10.69
N THR A 768 -43.20 41.77 10.30
CA THR A 768 -43.79 40.75 11.18
C THR A 768 -42.85 39.55 11.25
N PRO A 769 -42.40 39.13 12.45
CA PRO A 769 -41.49 38.00 12.59
C PRO A 769 -42.03 36.69 12.00
N GLY A 770 -41.11 35.87 11.48
CA GLY A 770 -41.39 34.55 10.94
C GLY A 770 -41.48 34.50 9.41
N VAL A 771 -41.84 33.34 8.87
CA VAL A 771 -42.00 33.11 7.43
C VAL A 771 -43.44 32.76 7.12
N GLN A 772 -44.07 33.57 6.27
CA GLN A 772 -45.40 33.27 5.73
C GLN A 772 -45.28 32.66 4.34
N MET A 773 -45.58 31.37 4.22
CA MET A 773 -45.72 30.73 2.91
C MET A 773 -47.11 31.07 2.33
N ARG A 774 -47.16 31.65 1.13
CA ARG A 774 -48.38 32.02 0.40
C ARG A 774 -48.57 31.12 -0.81
N ASN A 775 -49.84 30.93 -1.21
CA ASN A 775 -50.24 30.18 -2.40
C ASN A 775 -49.69 28.74 -2.47
N LEU A 776 -49.47 28.10 -1.31
CA LEU A 776 -48.92 26.75 -1.18
C LEU A 776 -49.84 25.68 -1.77
N GLU A 777 -51.15 25.93 -1.80
CA GLU A 777 -52.16 25.06 -2.36
C GLU A 777 -51.91 24.75 -3.85
N GLY A 778 -51.22 25.64 -4.58
CA GLY A 778 -50.82 25.41 -5.98
C GLY A 778 -49.78 24.30 -6.17
N TRP A 779 -49.19 23.77 -5.09
CA TRP A 779 -48.33 22.58 -5.16
C TRP A 779 -49.10 21.27 -5.06
N SER A 780 -50.35 21.31 -4.59
CA SER A 780 -51.22 20.13 -4.47
C SER A 780 -52.01 19.83 -5.74
N SER A 781 -52.03 20.77 -6.71
CA SER A 781 -52.82 20.71 -7.94
C SER A 781 -52.15 19.99 -9.10
#